data_AF-A0A929W5J5-F1
#
_entry.id   AF-A0A929W5J5-F1
#
_cell.length_a   1.000
_cell.length_b   1.000
_cell.length_c   1.000
_cell.angle_alpha   90.00
_cell.angle_beta   90.00
_cell.angle_gamma   90.00
#
_symmetry.space_group_name_H-M   'P 1'
#
loop_
_entity.id
_entity.type
_entity.pdbx_description
1 polymer ?
#
loop_
_entity_poly.entity_id
_entity_poly.type
_entity_poly.pdbx_seq_one_letter_code
_entity_poly.pdbx_strand_id
1 'polypeptide(L)'
;MKLKLESSQGEASSANPADSPFNEHTLSAVIEKDLGRRPTLWDLDELCCLILGSNEPFERHAGKWVRKTLQAILYSETTPTEAANEAEGGTACAEANYQRVGEVLSEIQKELLFVLESTQTLNRCEERQRGIFQERITTLVEQCMFYISAAKYIEEGEHTKVIDKLFASLEASHYIYHASEKLELMMCIFTLLPDLMEQRMNAFFEIITGAEERYWKTDTFRRAFIRLLEFYVSELYDDVANIVDEKHPDFRNVFKALSIQLFLADPNRDTNLFDAQLNYARLCRMAACFPTGNTDDLLRRSVLSLADAVAIQASSCYTWADVNNLPFVAARLSEQVDEKLLADYSKSYLTDHIRLTADSSGISVAPLRCDSKQAVLPPEAMLWDRLQFFTEKKLNWPNAALTSLEEARRLWNDLERDLETRHSTIEQLRQARRKERPERGDEVRIAPYAIDPENPNRLLCRVEDDYYEGEGLLPGGNLAPYNVKYLNGINPFRRPNGEQLCVTALVEGITPDGRYIFSTKNVLQEDLKDIANFDEQLYCLVVSYANGGWVGFAENGLGVYFENGDEFNQRLCDNWGEDSGKVYGRPLIGKAVLVTLKGAAGLGLAPVEIEDVVDHVRLDQVSAVAYWANRCGEGLDEREVPTEEEEVFVANSLFTADQLDELMLVLDQVAKSEENLLRRYHYVSAARLLAKLTDRAERVEFYEKWRDLLGMLEFYSINHRLDEGHREKIDAYRASSTVADGHLRENIGVLYVLSCFDRVDCESGLLESTHKGESPLVCQLAAIVMAARLLSRDNFSQTHEEIIRHINELLHISGREERKSIGREDICTEFKTSIVYPPENHMEANITLQTLNILRVLSAFYNTKGGTLYIGVNDHGIPVGISNDLNDDKFRNLKGKDQLDEYQRYIATEVRKAFSPSHTSADYFSVEMCDYDGKTVCKVCVLRPFPELTRSGGVVYERQGSENVRLEGEQLAHFEKRRKERFEAERKQRLEAEYQAAETTVPEDHEAQWSGGENFQTNEVEQPLKTSDLSADASFEPTIATATQRNNVLLNYEEDFISPLCFLTFSKNNSAKLLRKYYRAEKEDALTLAIHKDEENAWLVLGYADGGLVRIPMKHVLDKDDYKELKLALESELVFATIAKEDDAILTFTADRNGDRSMRLDSVRAISEGSSLQARGECLVKDKFERLVNFEVLTERYITLLEEKKAKKKLLNNAGGGVGVAFVCNEKNKYYKVLQTMGIDPNRDILPNHE
;
A
#
# COMPACT_ATOMS: atom_id res chain seq x y z
N MET A 1 -20.09 27.97 4.97
CA MET A 1 -19.89 28.99 6.02
C MET A 1 -21.17 29.25 6.81
N LYS A 2 -21.73 28.23 7.47
CA LYS A 2 -22.92 28.39 8.33
C LYS A 2 -22.78 27.69 9.70
N LEU A 3 -21.56 27.28 10.04
CA LEU A 3 -21.26 26.56 11.27
C LEU A 3 -20.11 27.26 11.99
N LYS A 4 -20.34 27.53 13.28
CA LYS A 4 -19.51 28.25 14.27
C LYS A 4 -19.76 29.75 14.41
N LEU A 5 -20.95 30.11 14.92
CA LEU A 5 -21.13 31.29 15.78
C LEU A 5 -22.36 31.20 16.73
N GLU A 6 -22.93 30.00 16.96
CA GLU A 6 -24.10 29.84 17.83
C GLU A 6 -23.78 29.54 19.31
N SER A 7 -22.52 29.52 19.76
CA SER A 7 -22.19 29.20 21.17
C SER A 7 -22.08 30.40 22.11
N SER A 8 -22.48 31.60 21.72
CA SER A 8 -22.47 32.79 22.61
C SER A 8 -23.83 33.49 22.75
N GLN A 9 -24.93 32.73 22.78
CA GLN A 9 -26.19 33.25 23.35
C GLN A 9 -26.29 32.91 24.84
N GLY A 10 -25.50 33.62 25.65
CA GLY A 10 -25.80 33.81 27.06
C GLY A 10 -26.88 34.87 27.21
N GLU A 11 -27.91 34.57 28.02
CA GLU A 11 -29.08 35.40 28.30
C GLU A 11 -28.78 36.90 28.40
N ALA A 12 -29.26 37.68 27.42
CA ALA A 12 -29.17 39.14 27.45
C ALA A 12 -30.19 39.71 28.46
N SER A 13 -29.70 40.07 29.65
CA SER A 13 -30.40 40.99 30.54
C SER A 13 -30.46 42.39 29.91
N SER A 14 -31.63 43.03 29.99
CA SER A 14 -31.92 44.37 29.49
C SER A 14 -30.89 45.44 29.89
N ALA A 15 -30.12 45.96 28.93
CA ALA A 15 -29.35 47.19 29.07
C ALA A 15 -29.44 48.04 27.79
N ASN A 16 -29.38 49.37 27.95
CA ASN A 16 -29.67 50.37 26.92
C ASN A 16 -28.81 50.24 25.65
N PRO A 17 -29.31 50.61 24.45
CA PRO A 17 -28.62 50.41 23.16
C PRO A 17 -27.41 51.32 22.90
N ALA A 18 -26.93 52.05 23.91
CA ALA A 18 -25.87 53.05 23.74
C ALA A 18 -24.45 52.50 24.00
N ASP A 19 -24.32 51.32 24.62
CA ASP A 19 -23.03 50.76 25.06
C ASP A 19 -22.74 49.34 24.53
N SER A 20 -23.37 48.89 23.42
CA SER A 20 -23.06 47.56 22.85
C SER A 20 -21.83 47.59 21.93
N PRO A 21 -20.99 46.54 21.91
CA PRO A 21 -19.94 46.39 20.91
C PRO A 21 -20.57 46.40 19.50
N PHE A 22 -19.92 47.10 18.57
CA PHE A 22 -20.38 47.26 17.19
C PHE A 22 -20.45 45.89 16.50
N ASN A 23 -21.65 45.39 16.18
CA ASN A 23 -21.90 44.03 15.66
C ASN A 23 -22.67 44.03 14.32
N GLU A 24 -22.84 42.85 13.70
CA GLU A 24 -23.49 42.65 12.39
C GLU A 24 -24.87 43.30 12.30
N HIS A 25 -25.73 43.05 13.29
CA HIS A 25 -27.06 43.66 13.35
C HIS A 25 -27.02 45.18 13.53
N THR A 26 -26.00 45.72 14.22
CA THR A 26 -25.84 47.17 14.40
C THR A 26 -25.36 47.84 13.11
N LEU A 27 -24.42 47.24 12.38
CA LEU A 27 -23.94 47.76 11.11
C LEU A 27 -25.02 47.64 10.02
N SER A 28 -25.65 46.46 9.89
CA SER A 28 -26.75 46.20 8.94
C SER A 28 -27.91 47.18 9.17
N ALA A 29 -28.36 47.37 10.42
CA ALA A 29 -29.42 48.32 10.75
C ALA A 29 -29.05 49.80 10.52
N VAL A 30 -27.77 50.19 10.68
CA VAL A 30 -27.33 51.57 10.41
C VAL A 30 -27.20 51.81 8.90
N ILE A 31 -26.64 50.85 8.16
CA ILE A 31 -26.57 50.87 6.70
C ILE A 31 -27.98 50.93 6.11
N GLU A 32 -28.92 50.09 6.55
CA GLU A 32 -30.32 50.14 6.10
C GLU A 32 -31.01 51.48 6.41
N LYS A 33 -30.73 52.07 7.58
CA LYS A 33 -31.32 53.34 8.01
C LYS A 33 -30.82 54.54 7.20
N ASP A 34 -29.54 54.54 6.83
CA ASP A 34 -28.92 55.61 6.06
C ASP A 34 -29.23 55.50 4.55
N LEU A 35 -29.51 54.30 4.04
CA LEU A 35 -29.73 54.03 2.60
C LEU A 35 -31.19 54.16 2.12
N GLY A 36 -32.18 54.16 3.01
CA GLY A 36 -33.58 54.51 2.69
C GLY A 36 -34.39 53.57 1.77
N ARG A 37 -33.76 52.71 0.95
CA ARG A 37 -34.38 51.62 0.19
C ARG A 37 -33.38 50.47 -0.05
N ARG A 38 -33.89 49.24 -0.06
CA ARG A 38 -33.16 48.03 -0.50
C ARG A 38 -33.17 47.95 -2.04
N PRO A 39 -32.03 48.01 -2.73
CA PRO A 39 -31.85 47.29 -4.00
C PRO A 39 -32.28 45.83 -3.81
N THR A 40 -33.12 45.30 -4.69
CA THR A 40 -33.79 44.01 -4.52
C THR A 40 -32.90 42.78 -4.73
N LEU A 41 -31.58 42.96 -4.92
CA LEU A 41 -30.68 41.91 -5.46
C LEU A 41 -29.38 41.67 -4.65
N TRP A 42 -29.08 42.44 -3.61
CA TRP A 42 -27.86 42.29 -2.79
C TRP A 42 -28.13 41.62 -1.42
N ASP A 43 -27.21 40.77 -0.97
CA ASP A 43 -27.20 40.19 0.38
C ASP A 43 -26.42 41.11 1.33
N LEU A 44 -27.15 42.00 2.02
CA LEU A 44 -26.59 43.03 2.89
C LEU A 44 -25.92 42.42 4.15
N ASP A 45 -26.44 41.29 4.63
CA ASP A 45 -25.92 40.61 5.81
C ASP A 45 -24.59 39.93 5.48
N GLU A 46 -24.46 39.32 4.30
CA GLU A 46 -23.17 38.77 3.82
C GLU A 46 -22.12 39.88 3.61
N LEU A 47 -22.50 41.05 3.09
CA LEU A 47 -21.61 42.21 2.96
C LEU A 47 -21.18 42.74 4.34
N CYS A 48 -22.10 42.83 5.31
CA CYS A 48 -21.79 43.25 6.68
C CYS A 48 -20.86 42.25 7.37
N CYS A 49 -21.09 40.94 7.22
CA CYS A 49 -20.20 39.88 7.67
C CYS A 49 -18.79 40.05 7.10
N LEU A 50 -18.68 40.36 5.79
CA LEU A 50 -17.40 40.53 5.11
C LEU A 50 -16.62 41.76 5.62
N ILE A 51 -17.33 42.86 5.92
CA ILE A 51 -16.75 44.08 6.49
C ILE A 51 -16.34 43.87 7.95
N LEU A 52 -17.12 43.11 8.74
CA LEU A 52 -16.92 42.92 10.18
C LEU A 52 -16.05 41.72 10.56
N GLY A 53 -15.82 40.78 9.65
CA GLY A 53 -15.13 39.51 9.94
C GLY A 53 -13.74 39.68 10.57
N SER A 54 -13.47 38.89 11.61
CA SER A 54 -12.19 38.84 12.31
C SER A 54 -11.25 37.83 11.68
N ASN A 55 -10.05 38.28 11.28
CA ASN A 55 -8.84 37.46 11.00
C ASN A 55 -8.70 36.71 9.67
N GLU A 56 -9.64 36.74 8.72
CA GLU A 56 -9.42 36.16 7.38
C GLU A 56 -8.92 37.19 6.35
N PRO A 57 -8.19 36.77 5.30
CA PRO A 57 -7.73 37.67 4.26
C PRO A 57 -8.91 38.25 3.46
N PHE A 58 -9.25 39.50 3.80
CA PHE A 58 -10.37 40.25 3.26
C PHE A 58 -10.37 40.33 1.72
N GLU A 59 -9.20 40.50 1.09
CA GLU A 59 -9.06 40.58 -0.37
C GLU A 59 -9.58 39.33 -1.10
N ARG A 60 -9.38 38.12 -0.53
CA ARG A 60 -9.85 36.84 -1.08
C ARG A 60 -11.38 36.74 -1.05
N HIS A 61 -11.98 37.19 0.05
CA HIS A 61 -13.42 37.12 0.27
C HIS A 61 -14.19 38.20 -0.50
N ALA A 62 -13.65 39.42 -0.59
CA ALA A 62 -14.22 40.51 -1.36
C ALA A 62 -14.41 40.12 -2.84
N GLY A 63 -13.39 39.50 -3.45
CA GLY A 63 -13.49 39.01 -4.83
C GLY A 63 -14.50 37.87 -5.02
N LYS A 64 -14.68 37.00 -4.01
CA LYS A 64 -15.68 35.92 -4.04
C LYS A 64 -17.11 36.47 -3.90
N TRP A 65 -17.31 37.46 -3.04
CA TRP A 65 -18.61 38.13 -2.87
C TRP A 65 -19.04 38.90 -4.13
N VAL A 66 -18.14 39.68 -4.74
CA VAL A 66 -18.44 40.38 -6.00
C VAL A 66 -18.81 39.37 -7.09
N ARG A 67 -18.10 38.24 -7.21
CA ARG A 67 -18.42 37.15 -8.15
C ARG A 67 -19.79 36.54 -7.91
N LYS A 68 -20.12 36.18 -6.67
CA LYS A 68 -21.43 35.62 -6.31
C LYS A 68 -22.56 36.59 -6.65
N THR A 69 -22.35 37.88 -6.38
CA THR A 69 -23.29 38.95 -6.72
C THR A 69 -23.45 39.10 -8.24
N LEU A 70 -22.34 39.05 -8.99
CA LEU A 70 -22.33 39.08 -10.46
C LEU A 70 -23.05 37.88 -11.08
N GLN A 71 -22.81 36.67 -10.57
CA GLN A 71 -23.52 35.47 -11.00
C GLN A 71 -25.02 35.58 -10.72
N ALA A 72 -25.41 36.03 -9.52
CA ALA A 72 -26.82 36.24 -9.20
C ALA A 72 -27.50 37.25 -10.14
N ILE A 73 -26.80 38.31 -10.55
CA ILE A 73 -27.30 39.30 -11.52
C ILE A 73 -27.46 38.66 -12.92
N LEU A 74 -26.45 37.94 -13.40
CA LEU A 74 -26.44 37.30 -14.72
C LEU A 74 -27.48 36.17 -14.87
N TYR A 75 -27.78 35.42 -13.78
CA TYR A 75 -28.70 34.28 -13.79
C TYR A 75 -30.15 34.61 -13.38
N SER A 76 -30.44 35.85 -12.98
CA SER A 76 -31.76 36.24 -12.43
C SER A 76 -32.93 36.21 -13.42
N GLU A 77 -32.71 36.09 -14.74
CA GLU A 77 -33.77 35.85 -15.73
C GLU A 77 -33.37 34.81 -16.79
N THR A 78 -33.42 33.53 -16.42
CA THR A 78 -33.56 32.41 -17.37
C THR A 78 -34.88 31.67 -17.12
N THR A 79 -36.01 32.39 -17.11
CA THR A 79 -37.30 31.78 -17.47
C THR A 79 -37.60 32.14 -18.93
N PRO A 80 -37.52 31.20 -19.88
CA PRO A 80 -37.87 31.48 -21.26
C PRO A 80 -39.40 31.60 -21.36
N THR A 81 -39.90 32.82 -21.55
CA THR A 81 -41.22 32.99 -22.18
C THR A 81 -41.08 32.60 -23.64
N GLU A 82 -41.77 31.52 -24.04
CA GLU A 82 -41.92 31.02 -25.40
C GLU A 82 -42.54 32.07 -26.35
N ALA A 83 -41.79 33.07 -26.81
CA ALA A 83 -42.23 33.95 -27.90
C ALA A 83 -41.11 34.84 -28.48
N ALA A 84 -39.93 34.31 -28.81
CA ALA A 84 -38.98 35.06 -29.63
C ALA A 84 -37.94 34.14 -30.32
N ASN A 85 -38.39 33.36 -31.30
CA ASN A 85 -37.50 32.92 -32.37
C ASN A 85 -37.83 33.77 -33.61
N GLU A 86 -36.88 34.59 -34.05
CA GLU A 86 -36.31 34.56 -35.41
C GLU A 86 -35.48 35.83 -35.67
N ALA A 87 -34.22 35.61 -36.09
CA ALA A 87 -33.25 36.53 -36.67
C ALA A 87 -32.68 37.67 -35.77
N GLU A 88 -31.34 37.66 -35.60
CA GLU A 88 -30.47 38.72 -35.02
C GLU A 88 -30.39 38.89 -33.49
N GLY A 89 -30.79 37.90 -32.67
CA GLY A 89 -30.89 38.08 -31.20
C GLY A 89 -29.71 37.65 -30.30
N GLY A 90 -28.67 36.98 -30.81
CA GLY A 90 -27.63 36.37 -29.95
C GLY A 90 -26.66 37.36 -29.29
N THR A 91 -26.26 38.42 -30.00
CA THR A 91 -25.34 39.45 -29.49
C THR A 91 -26.05 40.51 -28.65
N ALA A 92 -27.27 40.91 -29.03
CA ALA A 92 -28.05 41.91 -28.31
C ALA A 92 -28.47 41.46 -26.89
N CYS A 93 -28.70 40.16 -26.68
CA CYS A 93 -29.03 39.61 -25.37
C CYS A 93 -27.81 39.55 -24.43
N ALA A 94 -26.60 39.33 -24.97
CA ALA A 94 -25.35 39.34 -24.20
C ALA A 94 -24.91 40.77 -23.86
N GLU A 95 -25.04 41.71 -24.79
CA GLU A 95 -24.74 43.15 -24.59
C GLU A 95 -25.63 43.78 -23.51
N ALA A 96 -26.93 43.45 -23.48
CA ALA A 96 -27.87 43.94 -22.47
C ALA A 96 -27.55 43.44 -21.03
N ASN A 97 -26.97 42.25 -20.90
CA ASN A 97 -26.65 41.65 -19.60
C ASN A 97 -25.46 42.33 -18.90
N TYR A 98 -24.41 42.71 -19.64
CA TYR A 98 -23.25 43.40 -19.06
C TYR A 98 -23.50 44.88 -18.78
N GLN A 99 -24.38 45.53 -19.56
CA GLN A 99 -24.86 46.87 -19.25
C GLN A 99 -25.57 46.90 -17.89
N ARG A 100 -26.42 45.89 -17.63
CA ARG A 100 -27.13 45.74 -16.35
C ARG A 100 -26.18 45.48 -15.18
N VAL A 101 -25.15 44.65 -15.38
CA VAL A 101 -24.08 44.43 -14.41
C VAL A 101 -23.38 45.75 -14.05
N GLY A 102 -23.05 46.57 -15.06
CA GLY A 102 -22.43 47.88 -14.86
C GLY A 102 -23.31 48.85 -14.06
N GLU A 103 -24.63 48.86 -14.31
CA GLU A 103 -25.59 49.67 -13.56
C GLU A 103 -25.65 49.29 -12.08
N VAL A 104 -25.81 47.99 -11.78
CA VAL A 104 -25.96 47.49 -10.40
C VAL A 104 -24.67 47.71 -9.60
N LEU A 105 -23.51 47.43 -10.19
CA LEU A 105 -22.22 47.71 -9.53
C LEU A 105 -22.01 49.21 -9.31
N SER A 106 -22.48 50.06 -10.22
CA SER A 106 -22.41 51.52 -10.05
C SER A 106 -23.32 52.02 -8.94
N GLU A 107 -24.46 51.38 -8.70
CA GLU A 107 -25.31 51.65 -7.53
C GLU A 107 -24.60 51.24 -6.24
N ILE A 108 -24.08 50.01 -6.16
CA ILE A 108 -23.33 49.52 -4.99
C ILE A 108 -22.14 50.42 -4.67
N GLN A 109 -21.37 50.82 -5.70
CA GLN A 109 -20.22 51.70 -5.54
C GLN A 109 -20.62 53.05 -4.93
N LYS A 110 -21.73 53.65 -5.39
CA LYS A 110 -22.23 54.93 -4.84
C LYS A 110 -22.64 54.80 -3.38
N GLU A 111 -23.26 53.68 -3.01
CA GLU A 111 -23.69 53.46 -1.63
C GLU A 111 -22.51 53.22 -0.69
N LEU A 112 -21.50 52.44 -1.12
CA LEU A 112 -20.27 52.26 -0.34
C LEU A 112 -19.49 53.59 -0.17
N LEU A 113 -19.43 54.40 -1.22
CA LEU A 113 -18.86 55.75 -1.16
C LEU A 113 -19.65 56.68 -0.23
N PHE A 114 -20.99 56.59 -0.24
CA PHE A 114 -21.85 57.34 0.66
C PHE A 114 -21.56 57.00 2.12
N VAL A 115 -21.40 55.70 2.44
CA VAL A 115 -21.02 55.24 3.78
C VAL A 115 -19.63 55.77 4.18
N LEU A 116 -18.65 55.75 3.28
CA LEU A 116 -17.28 56.23 3.55
C LEU A 116 -17.18 57.75 3.75
N GLU A 117 -17.81 58.53 2.88
CA GLU A 117 -17.56 59.97 2.76
C GLU A 117 -18.66 60.84 3.35
N SER A 118 -19.89 60.35 3.39
CA SER A 118 -21.09 61.17 3.62
C SER A 118 -21.88 60.80 4.89
N THR A 119 -21.54 59.70 5.58
CA THR A 119 -22.19 59.28 6.83
C THR A 119 -21.30 59.48 8.06
N GLN A 120 -21.93 59.61 9.25
CA GLN A 120 -21.21 59.62 10.53
C GLN A 120 -21.05 58.23 11.14
N THR A 121 -21.41 57.18 10.40
CA THR A 121 -21.56 55.81 10.90
C THR A 121 -20.25 55.22 11.39
N LEU A 122 -19.16 55.39 10.64
CA LEU A 122 -17.82 54.94 11.02
C LEU A 122 -17.20 55.77 12.16
N ASN A 123 -17.77 56.94 12.52
CA ASN A 123 -17.31 57.71 13.69
C ASN A 123 -17.77 57.09 15.02
N ARG A 124 -18.68 56.11 14.99
CA ARG A 124 -19.15 55.39 16.20
C ARG A 124 -18.29 54.18 16.56
N CYS A 125 -17.32 53.80 15.71
CA CYS A 125 -16.40 52.70 15.94
C CYS A 125 -15.15 53.16 16.72
N GLU A 126 -14.48 52.23 17.41
CA GLU A 126 -13.17 52.50 18.00
C GLU A 126 -12.13 52.87 16.92
N GLU A 127 -11.15 53.71 17.27
CA GLU A 127 -10.18 54.29 16.31
C GLU A 127 -9.42 53.22 15.50
N ARG A 128 -9.07 52.09 16.13
CA ARG A 128 -8.39 50.95 15.47
C ARG A 128 -9.31 50.18 14.53
N GLN A 129 -10.58 49.99 14.89
CA GLN A 129 -11.58 49.29 14.06
C GLN A 129 -12.01 50.16 12.88
N ARG A 130 -12.12 51.47 13.10
CA ARG A 130 -12.45 52.45 12.06
C ARG A 130 -11.46 52.39 10.89
N GLY A 131 -10.15 52.38 11.17
CA GLY A 131 -9.13 52.30 10.13
C GLY A 131 -9.27 51.05 9.27
N ILE A 132 -9.50 49.89 9.90
CA ILE A 132 -9.69 48.60 9.21
C ILE A 132 -10.95 48.63 8.33
N PHE A 133 -12.07 49.15 8.84
CA PHE A 133 -13.30 49.23 8.05
C PHE A 133 -13.19 50.22 6.88
N GLN A 134 -12.51 51.35 7.06
CA GLN A 134 -12.26 52.30 5.97
C GLN A 134 -11.44 51.68 4.84
N GLU A 135 -10.36 50.98 5.18
CA GLU A 135 -9.52 50.26 4.21
C GLU A 135 -10.34 49.20 3.45
N ARG A 136 -11.08 48.37 4.19
CA ARG A 136 -11.95 47.32 3.63
C ARG A 136 -13.00 47.85 2.65
N ILE A 137 -13.73 48.89 3.04
CA ILE A 137 -14.76 49.49 2.17
C ILE A 137 -14.11 50.17 0.96
N THR A 138 -12.95 50.80 1.12
CA THR A 138 -12.19 51.41 0.01
C THR A 138 -11.79 50.34 -1.02
N THR A 139 -11.27 49.20 -0.58
CA THR A 139 -10.93 48.07 -1.48
C THR A 139 -12.16 47.55 -2.23
N LEU A 140 -13.33 47.46 -1.59
CA LEU A 140 -14.57 47.05 -2.26
C LEU A 140 -15.01 48.07 -3.33
N VAL A 141 -14.92 49.36 -3.03
CA VAL A 141 -15.22 50.43 -4.00
C VAL A 141 -14.29 50.36 -5.22
N GLU A 142 -13.00 50.16 -4.99
CA GLU A 142 -12.02 49.99 -6.07
C GLU A 142 -12.31 48.75 -6.92
N GLN A 143 -12.63 47.62 -6.30
CA GLN A 143 -13.03 46.41 -7.03
C GLN A 143 -14.27 46.66 -7.90
N CYS A 144 -15.31 47.32 -7.37
CA CYS A 144 -16.48 47.69 -8.17
C CYS A 144 -16.10 48.55 -9.39
N MET A 145 -15.17 49.50 -9.25
CA MET A 145 -14.70 50.32 -10.39
C MET A 145 -14.07 49.49 -11.50
N PHE A 146 -13.23 48.50 -11.15
CA PHE A 146 -12.60 47.64 -12.14
C PHE A 146 -13.61 46.76 -12.87
N TYR A 147 -14.61 46.21 -12.17
CA TYR A 147 -15.68 45.43 -12.81
C TYR A 147 -16.60 46.27 -13.68
N ILE A 148 -16.94 47.51 -13.28
CA ILE A 148 -17.70 48.44 -14.13
C ILE A 148 -16.93 48.72 -15.43
N SER A 149 -15.62 48.97 -15.32
CA SER A 149 -14.76 49.22 -16.48
C SER A 149 -14.65 47.98 -17.38
N ALA A 150 -14.51 46.78 -16.79
CA ALA A 150 -14.47 45.53 -17.53
C ALA A 150 -15.79 45.26 -18.27
N ALA A 151 -16.93 45.45 -17.62
CA ALA A 151 -18.25 45.31 -18.24
C ALA A 151 -18.42 46.24 -19.44
N LYS A 152 -17.96 47.50 -19.33
CA LYS A 152 -17.97 48.45 -20.43
C LYS A 152 -17.10 48.02 -21.62
N TYR A 153 -15.88 47.52 -21.38
CA TYR A 153 -15.02 47.00 -22.45
C TYR A 153 -15.59 45.75 -23.12
N ILE A 154 -16.38 44.96 -22.40
CA ILE A 154 -17.07 43.79 -22.94
C ILE A 154 -18.23 44.24 -23.83
N GLU A 155 -19.05 45.19 -23.36
CA GLU A 155 -20.15 45.81 -24.12
C GLU A 155 -19.65 46.45 -25.43
N GLU A 156 -18.54 47.19 -25.38
CA GLU A 156 -17.94 47.83 -26.55
C GLU A 156 -17.20 46.83 -27.48
N GLY A 157 -17.10 45.55 -27.10
CA GLY A 157 -16.39 44.52 -27.88
C GLY A 157 -14.87 44.71 -27.97
N GLU A 158 -14.28 45.55 -27.11
CA GLU A 158 -12.84 45.89 -27.13
C GLU A 158 -11.99 45.05 -26.16
N HIS A 159 -12.61 44.27 -25.29
CA HIS A 159 -11.96 43.46 -24.25
C HIS A 159 -10.80 42.57 -24.76
N THR A 160 -10.94 41.91 -25.91
CA THR A 160 -9.87 41.09 -26.52
C THR A 160 -8.67 41.94 -26.94
N LYS A 161 -8.89 43.11 -27.55
CA LYS A 161 -7.82 44.03 -27.94
C LYS A 161 -7.05 44.56 -26.72
N VAL A 162 -7.75 44.80 -25.61
CA VAL A 162 -7.13 45.26 -24.36
C VAL A 162 -6.18 44.18 -23.82
N ILE A 163 -6.62 42.92 -23.77
CA ILE A 163 -5.81 41.79 -23.31
C ILE A 163 -4.62 41.53 -24.25
N ASP A 164 -4.85 41.47 -25.56
CA ASP A 164 -3.80 41.19 -26.54
C ASP A 164 -2.71 42.29 -26.51
N LYS A 165 -3.11 43.56 -26.32
CA LYS A 165 -2.16 44.67 -26.14
C LYS A 165 -1.37 44.57 -24.84
N LEU A 166 -1.99 44.09 -23.77
CA LEU A 166 -1.35 43.86 -22.48
C LEU A 166 -0.29 42.75 -22.59
N PHE A 167 -0.66 41.63 -23.21
CA PHE A 167 0.22 40.48 -23.43
C PHE A 167 1.40 40.85 -24.33
N ALA A 168 1.16 41.55 -25.43
CA ALA A 168 2.24 42.05 -26.30
C ALA A 168 3.21 42.99 -25.55
N SER A 169 2.71 43.78 -24.59
CA SER A 169 3.56 44.66 -23.77
C SER A 169 4.40 43.88 -22.76
N LEU A 170 3.82 42.84 -22.14
CA LEU A 170 4.49 41.92 -21.24
C LEU A 170 5.59 41.13 -21.96
N GLU A 171 5.29 40.61 -23.15
CA GLU A 171 6.23 39.84 -23.97
C GLU A 171 7.39 40.71 -24.48
N ALA A 172 7.12 41.94 -24.89
CA ALA A 172 8.16 42.81 -25.46
C ALA A 172 9.08 43.44 -24.41
N SER A 173 8.56 43.81 -23.24
CA SER A 173 9.28 44.66 -22.29
C SER A 173 9.30 44.15 -20.85
N HIS A 174 8.54 43.09 -20.54
CA HIS A 174 8.37 42.54 -19.18
C HIS A 174 7.93 43.59 -18.14
N TYR A 175 7.35 44.70 -18.59
CA TYR A 175 6.94 45.81 -17.75
C TYR A 175 5.67 46.45 -18.32
N ILE A 176 4.78 46.90 -17.42
CA ILE A 176 3.55 47.58 -17.78
C ILE A 176 3.45 48.88 -16.98
N TYR A 177 3.26 50.00 -17.68
CA TYR A 177 2.88 51.26 -17.06
C TYR A 177 1.47 51.15 -16.44
N HIS A 178 1.32 51.48 -15.15
CA HIS A 178 0.16 51.15 -14.31
C HIS A 178 -0.18 49.65 -14.29
N ALA A 179 0.81 48.81 -13.96
CA ALA A 179 0.64 47.35 -13.93
C ALA A 179 -0.50 46.90 -13.02
N SER A 180 -0.63 47.46 -11.81
CA SER A 180 -1.71 47.11 -10.87
C SER A 180 -3.10 47.29 -11.48
N GLU A 181 -3.42 48.48 -11.98
CA GLU A 181 -4.73 48.79 -12.56
C GLU A 181 -5.05 47.92 -13.79
N LYS A 182 -4.07 47.72 -14.69
CA LYS A 182 -4.28 46.96 -15.92
C LYS A 182 -4.39 45.46 -15.69
N LEU A 183 -3.66 44.91 -14.72
CA LEU A 183 -3.76 43.51 -14.34
C LEU A 183 -5.06 43.24 -13.59
N GLU A 184 -5.52 44.14 -12.71
CA GLU A 184 -6.84 44.04 -12.07
C GLU A 184 -7.98 44.13 -13.09
N LEU A 185 -7.88 45.02 -14.08
CA LEU A 185 -8.85 45.08 -15.17
C LEU A 185 -8.89 43.77 -15.98
N MET A 186 -7.73 43.19 -16.29
CA MET A 186 -7.64 41.89 -16.95
C MET A 186 -8.28 40.78 -16.12
N MET A 187 -8.00 40.74 -14.80
CA MET A 187 -8.62 39.81 -13.86
C MET A 187 -10.14 39.92 -13.90
N CYS A 188 -10.68 41.14 -13.88
CA CYS A 188 -12.13 41.37 -13.92
C CYS A 188 -12.74 40.91 -15.26
N ILE A 189 -12.07 41.16 -16.39
CA ILE A 189 -12.52 40.69 -17.71
C ILE A 189 -12.57 39.16 -17.75
N PHE A 190 -11.51 38.48 -17.31
CA PHE A 190 -11.48 37.01 -17.28
C PHE A 190 -12.51 36.43 -16.31
N THR A 191 -12.80 37.12 -15.21
CA THR A 191 -13.85 36.71 -14.27
C THR A 191 -15.25 36.79 -14.89
N LEU A 192 -15.51 37.81 -15.71
CA LEU A 192 -16.78 37.98 -16.43
C LEU A 192 -16.89 37.07 -17.66
N LEU A 193 -15.76 36.68 -18.26
CA LEU A 193 -15.66 35.81 -19.44
C LEU A 193 -14.68 34.63 -19.21
N PRO A 194 -15.10 33.57 -18.48
CA PRO A 194 -14.24 32.41 -18.19
C PRO A 194 -13.69 31.73 -19.45
N ASP A 195 -14.51 31.59 -20.50
CA ASP A 195 -14.09 31.00 -21.78
C ASP A 195 -12.90 31.74 -22.41
N LEU A 196 -12.83 33.06 -22.24
CA LEU A 196 -11.72 33.86 -22.76
C LEU A 196 -10.45 33.63 -21.94
N MET A 197 -10.57 33.39 -20.64
CA MET A 197 -9.44 33.02 -19.79
C MET A 197 -8.84 31.72 -20.28
N GLU A 198 -9.64 30.68 -20.48
CA GLU A 198 -9.17 29.37 -20.96
C GLU A 198 -8.43 29.49 -22.30
N GLN A 199 -8.97 30.27 -23.24
CA GLN A 199 -8.35 30.51 -24.55
C GLN A 199 -7.00 31.25 -24.47
N ARG A 200 -6.81 32.12 -23.47
CA ARG A 200 -5.62 32.99 -23.35
C ARG A 200 -4.61 32.50 -22.31
N MET A 201 -4.97 31.53 -21.47
CA MET A 201 -4.13 31.07 -20.36
C MET A 201 -2.81 30.45 -20.83
N ASN A 202 -2.84 29.68 -21.92
CA ASN A 202 -1.62 29.11 -22.50
C ASN A 202 -0.64 30.18 -22.97
N ALA A 203 -1.13 31.24 -23.63
CA ALA A 203 -0.28 32.36 -24.02
C ALA A 203 0.32 33.07 -22.79
N PHE A 204 -0.45 33.21 -21.71
CA PHE A 204 0.05 33.75 -20.45
C PHE A 204 1.16 32.88 -19.83
N PHE A 205 1.02 31.55 -19.82
CA PHE A 205 2.07 30.65 -19.33
C PHE A 205 3.37 30.81 -20.12
N GLU A 206 3.29 30.93 -21.45
CA GLU A 206 4.47 31.13 -22.29
C GLU A 206 5.14 32.49 -22.03
N ILE A 207 4.36 33.56 -21.83
CA ILE A 207 4.89 34.89 -21.48
C ILE A 207 5.65 34.85 -20.14
N ILE A 208 5.08 34.20 -19.12
CA ILE A 208 5.73 34.12 -17.81
C ILE A 208 7.00 33.26 -17.88
N THR A 209 6.90 32.06 -18.45
CA THR A 209 8.01 31.09 -18.49
C THR A 209 9.12 31.50 -19.45
N GLY A 210 8.83 32.37 -20.44
CA GLY A 210 9.80 32.91 -21.40
C GLY A 210 10.71 34.00 -20.86
N ALA A 211 10.43 34.54 -19.67
CA ALA A 211 11.20 35.62 -19.05
C ALA A 211 11.94 35.18 -17.78
N GLU A 212 12.93 35.97 -17.34
CA GLU A 212 13.66 35.67 -16.11
C GLU A 212 12.80 35.91 -14.85
N GLU A 213 12.97 35.05 -13.84
CA GLU A 213 12.13 35.02 -12.62
C GLU A 213 12.06 36.36 -11.87
N ARG A 214 13.12 37.16 -11.92
CA ARG A 214 13.26 38.40 -11.16
C ARG A 214 12.24 39.46 -11.56
N TYR A 215 11.74 39.42 -12.79
CA TYR A 215 10.75 40.39 -13.28
C TYR A 215 9.40 40.17 -12.59
N TRP A 216 9.00 38.91 -12.45
CA TRP A 216 7.70 38.51 -11.92
C TRP A 216 7.65 38.46 -10.39
N LYS A 217 8.80 38.33 -9.72
CA LYS A 217 8.91 38.37 -8.24
C LYS A 217 8.72 39.77 -7.62
N THR A 218 8.54 40.81 -8.44
CA THR A 218 8.16 42.15 -7.97
C THR A 218 6.76 42.11 -7.36
N ASP A 219 6.53 42.79 -6.23
CA ASP A 219 5.29 42.70 -5.46
C ASP A 219 4.02 42.89 -6.30
N THR A 220 4.00 43.89 -7.19
CA THR A 220 2.86 44.18 -8.06
C THR A 220 2.50 43.03 -9.00
N PHE A 221 3.49 42.41 -9.65
CA PHE A 221 3.28 41.30 -10.59
C PHE A 221 3.01 39.99 -9.85
N ARG A 222 3.81 39.71 -8.83
CA ARG A 222 3.70 38.50 -8.00
C ARG A 222 2.30 38.34 -7.42
N ARG A 223 1.78 39.38 -6.74
CA ARG A 223 0.43 39.34 -6.13
C ARG A 223 -0.67 39.14 -7.18
N ALA A 224 -0.60 39.89 -8.28
CA ALA A 224 -1.60 39.82 -9.35
C ALA A 224 -1.60 38.44 -10.04
N PHE A 225 -0.43 37.89 -10.34
CA PHE A 225 -0.30 36.58 -10.99
C PHE A 225 -0.69 35.43 -10.06
N ILE A 226 -0.35 35.49 -8.78
CA ILE A 226 -0.81 34.48 -7.80
C ILE A 226 -2.34 34.47 -7.71
N ARG A 227 -3.00 35.65 -7.69
CA ARG A 227 -4.47 35.75 -7.69
C ARG A 227 -5.09 35.24 -8.97
N LEU A 228 -4.48 35.51 -10.13
CA LEU A 228 -4.92 34.97 -11.43
C LEU A 228 -4.85 33.44 -11.45
N LEU A 229 -3.72 32.89 -11.04
CA LEU A 229 -3.50 31.45 -11.03
C LEU A 229 -4.39 30.76 -10.00
N GLU A 230 -4.60 31.36 -8.83
CA GLU A 230 -5.53 30.83 -7.82
C GLU A 230 -6.96 30.79 -8.35
N PHE A 231 -7.38 31.84 -9.06
CA PHE A 231 -8.69 31.87 -9.69
C PHE A 231 -8.80 30.75 -10.74
N TYR A 232 -7.84 30.66 -11.66
CA TYR A 232 -7.84 29.64 -12.72
C TYR A 232 -7.83 28.22 -12.14
N VAL A 233 -7.01 27.95 -11.12
CA VAL A 233 -6.99 26.66 -10.42
C VAL A 233 -8.32 26.40 -9.74
N SER A 234 -8.89 27.36 -9.01
CA SER A 234 -10.14 27.14 -8.27
C SER A 234 -11.33 26.85 -9.20
N GLU A 235 -11.38 27.43 -10.39
CA GLU A 235 -12.48 27.19 -11.34
C GLU A 235 -12.38 25.83 -12.04
N LEU A 236 -11.17 25.30 -12.27
CA LEU A 236 -10.95 24.06 -13.02
C LEU A 236 -10.60 22.85 -12.14
N TYR A 237 -10.17 23.05 -10.90
CA TYR A 237 -9.61 21.97 -10.09
C TYR A 237 -10.62 20.87 -9.79
N ASP A 238 -11.89 21.21 -9.51
CA ASP A 238 -12.91 20.21 -9.18
C ASP A 238 -13.17 19.24 -10.35
N ASP A 239 -13.16 19.75 -11.59
CA ASP A 239 -13.29 18.94 -12.80
C ASP A 239 -12.05 18.07 -13.06
N VAL A 240 -10.87 18.59 -12.70
CA VAL A 240 -9.57 17.96 -12.95
C VAL A 240 -9.14 17.01 -11.84
N ALA A 241 -9.66 17.16 -10.61
CA ALA A 241 -9.19 16.46 -9.41
C ALA A 241 -9.18 14.93 -9.58
N ASN A 242 -10.18 14.41 -10.30
CA ASN A 242 -10.37 12.98 -10.55
C ASN A 242 -9.65 12.45 -11.80
N ILE A 243 -9.07 13.32 -12.62
CA ILE A 243 -8.34 12.96 -13.85
C ILE A 243 -6.97 12.40 -13.47
N VAL A 244 -6.65 11.22 -13.99
CA VAL A 244 -5.37 10.52 -13.76
C VAL A 244 -4.48 10.53 -15.02
N ASP A 245 -5.04 10.89 -16.18
CA ASP A 245 -4.29 10.97 -17.42
C ASP A 245 -3.44 12.26 -17.48
N GLU A 246 -2.13 12.10 -17.32
CA GLU A 246 -1.13 13.17 -17.44
C GLU A 246 -1.10 13.85 -18.83
N LYS A 247 -1.74 13.25 -19.83
CA LYS A 247 -1.84 13.81 -21.19
C LYS A 247 -3.05 14.71 -21.37
N HIS A 248 -4.02 14.67 -20.45
CA HIS A 248 -5.21 15.50 -20.54
C HIS A 248 -4.82 16.99 -20.51
N PRO A 249 -5.32 17.83 -21.44
CA PRO A 249 -4.91 19.23 -21.53
C PRO A 249 -5.19 20.00 -20.23
N ASP A 250 -6.38 19.84 -19.65
CA ASP A 250 -6.76 20.57 -18.43
C ASP A 250 -5.95 20.12 -17.21
N PHE A 251 -5.62 18.83 -17.13
CA PHE A 251 -4.70 18.31 -16.11
C PHE A 251 -3.33 18.99 -16.22
N ARG A 252 -2.77 19.07 -17.43
CA ARG A 252 -1.47 19.72 -17.66
C ARG A 252 -1.52 21.22 -17.39
N ASN A 253 -2.62 21.88 -17.73
CA ASN A 253 -2.78 23.33 -17.53
C ASN A 253 -2.89 23.67 -16.04
N VAL A 254 -3.69 22.93 -15.28
CA VAL A 254 -3.80 23.09 -13.81
C VAL A 254 -2.48 22.75 -13.13
N PHE A 255 -1.81 21.67 -13.54
CA PHE A 255 -0.50 21.30 -13.02
C PHE A 255 0.55 22.39 -13.29
N LYS A 256 0.58 22.95 -14.52
CA LYS A 256 1.45 24.07 -14.90
C LYS A 256 1.10 25.31 -14.07
N ALA A 257 -0.18 25.64 -13.90
CA ALA A 257 -0.65 26.78 -13.10
C ALA A 257 -0.18 26.69 -11.64
N LEU A 258 -0.39 25.54 -10.98
CA LEU A 258 0.08 25.27 -9.62
C LEU A 258 1.60 25.38 -9.52
N SER A 259 2.32 24.80 -10.48
CA SER A 259 3.79 24.85 -10.53
C SER A 259 4.32 26.29 -10.59
N ILE A 260 3.69 27.13 -11.43
CA ILE A 260 4.01 28.55 -11.60
C ILE A 260 3.65 29.35 -10.34
N GLN A 261 2.45 29.12 -9.79
CA GLN A 261 1.94 29.84 -8.61
C GLN A 261 2.86 29.62 -7.41
N LEU A 262 3.19 28.36 -7.11
CA LEU A 262 4.05 27.99 -5.99
C LEU A 262 5.51 28.40 -6.20
N PHE A 263 5.97 28.51 -7.45
CA PHE A 263 7.31 29.04 -7.75
C PHE A 263 7.41 30.56 -7.55
N LEU A 264 6.34 31.30 -7.85
CA LEU A 264 6.26 32.76 -7.66
C LEU A 264 6.00 33.17 -6.21
N ALA A 265 5.27 32.35 -5.47
CA ALA A 265 4.84 32.66 -4.12
C ALA A 265 5.99 32.71 -3.10
N ASP A 266 5.88 33.65 -2.17
CA ASP A 266 6.64 33.64 -0.92
C ASP A 266 5.70 33.16 0.20
N PRO A 267 5.89 31.93 0.73
CA PRO A 267 4.99 31.31 1.71
C PRO A 267 4.73 32.18 2.95
N ASN A 268 5.66 33.05 3.33
CA ASN A 268 5.53 33.89 4.53
C ASN A 268 4.81 35.22 4.25
N ARG A 269 4.78 35.68 3.00
CA ARG A 269 4.22 36.99 2.61
C ARG A 269 2.86 36.87 1.92
N ASP A 270 2.59 35.73 1.29
CA ASP A 270 1.41 35.52 0.43
C ASP A 270 0.33 34.65 1.07
N THR A 271 0.41 34.38 2.38
CA THR A 271 -0.59 33.59 3.13
C THR A 271 -2.03 34.10 2.96
N ASN A 272 -2.18 35.38 2.63
CA ASN A 272 -3.48 36.03 2.42
C ASN A 272 -4.05 35.84 1.00
N LEU A 273 -3.24 35.39 0.03
CA LEU A 273 -3.64 35.32 -1.38
C LEU A 273 -4.20 33.96 -1.77
N PHE A 274 -3.67 32.88 -1.20
CA PHE A 274 -4.05 31.50 -1.48
C PHE A 274 -3.62 30.56 -0.34
N ASP A 275 -4.18 29.35 -0.30
CA ASP A 275 -3.75 28.30 0.63
C ASP A 275 -2.54 27.56 0.03
N ALA A 276 -1.35 27.95 0.46
CA ALA A 276 -0.11 27.45 -0.11
C ALA A 276 0.13 25.96 0.25
N GLN A 277 -0.26 25.53 1.45
CA GLN A 277 -0.14 24.13 1.86
C GLN A 277 -1.06 23.22 1.06
N LEU A 278 -2.31 23.65 0.84
CA LEU A 278 -3.27 22.94 0.00
C LEU A 278 -2.78 22.85 -1.44
N ASN A 279 -2.37 23.96 -2.05
CA ASN A 279 -1.94 23.95 -3.45
C ASN A 279 -0.64 23.17 -3.66
N TYR A 280 0.28 23.17 -2.69
CA TYR A 280 1.47 22.31 -2.73
C TYR A 280 1.10 20.82 -2.60
N ALA A 281 0.14 20.49 -1.73
CA ALA A 281 -0.38 19.12 -1.62
C ALA A 281 -1.06 18.64 -2.92
N ARG A 282 -1.85 19.51 -3.56
CA ARG A 282 -2.46 19.28 -4.89
C ARG A 282 -1.39 19.03 -5.96
N LEU A 283 -0.34 19.86 -5.99
CA LEU A 283 0.78 19.71 -6.92
C LEU A 283 1.49 18.36 -6.72
N CYS A 284 1.80 17.98 -5.48
CA CYS A 284 2.43 16.70 -5.16
C CYS A 284 1.55 15.50 -5.52
N ARG A 285 0.24 15.55 -5.26
CA ARG A 285 -0.71 14.49 -5.64
C ARG A 285 -0.79 14.34 -7.17
N MET A 286 -0.94 15.45 -7.89
CA MET A 286 -0.95 15.42 -9.36
C MET A 286 0.39 14.96 -9.94
N ALA A 287 1.51 15.32 -9.30
CA ALA A 287 2.84 14.85 -9.69
C ALA A 287 2.95 13.32 -9.60
N ALA A 288 2.23 12.69 -8.68
CA ALA A 288 2.21 11.24 -8.50
C ALA A 288 1.54 10.48 -9.66
N CYS A 289 0.81 11.17 -10.54
CA CYS A 289 0.27 10.61 -11.78
C CYS A 289 1.33 10.48 -12.90
N PHE A 290 2.47 11.17 -12.77
CA PHE A 290 3.56 11.08 -13.74
C PHE A 290 4.45 9.86 -13.47
N PRO A 291 4.87 9.09 -14.49
CA PRO A 291 5.71 7.90 -14.32
C PRO A 291 7.17 8.22 -13.96
N THR A 292 7.59 9.49 -14.03
CA THR A 292 8.96 9.93 -13.78
C THR A 292 9.30 10.11 -12.30
N GLY A 293 8.30 10.18 -11.42
CA GLY A 293 8.47 10.29 -9.97
C GLY A 293 8.08 9.00 -9.23
N ASN A 294 8.58 8.83 -8.01
CA ASN A 294 8.09 7.84 -7.06
C ASN A 294 6.74 8.31 -6.50
N THR A 295 5.69 7.57 -6.83
CA THR A 295 4.32 7.82 -6.39
C THR A 295 4.21 7.90 -4.86
N ASP A 296 4.89 7.02 -4.13
CA ASP A 296 4.78 6.94 -2.66
C ASP A 296 5.36 8.19 -1.97
N ASP A 297 6.56 8.62 -2.38
CA ASP A 297 7.22 9.80 -1.83
C ASP A 297 6.41 11.08 -2.10
N LEU A 298 5.84 11.20 -3.30
CA LEU A 298 5.02 12.34 -3.70
C LEU A 298 3.70 12.41 -2.92
N LEU A 299 3.01 11.28 -2.75
CA LEU A 299 1.78 11.23 -1.94
C LEU A 299 2.08 11.49 -0.46
N ARG A 300 3.17 10.95 0.08
CA ARG A 300 3.61 11.24 1.46
C ARG A 300 3.91 12.72 1.65
N ARG A 301 4.61 13.35 0.69
CA ARG A 301 4.88 14.79 0.70
C ARG A 301 3.61 15.64 0.64
N SER A 302 2.58 15.17 -0.07
CA SER A 302 1.26 15.79 -0.07
C SER A 302 0.64 15.80 1.34
N VAL A 303 0.60 14.66 2.03
CA VAL A 303 0.08 14.59 3.42
C VAL A 303 0.89 15.44 4.39
N LEU A 304 2.22 15.40 4.30
CA LEU A 304 3.11 16.20 5.12
C LEU A 304 2.89 17.71 4.92
N SER A 305 2.62 18.14 3.68
CA SER A 305 2.24 19.52 3.37
C SER A 305 0.91 19.90 4.02
N LEU A 306 -0.11 19.04 3.89
CA LEU A 306 -1.42 19.28 4.51
C LEU A 306 -1.33 19.37 6.03
N ALA A 307 -0.43 18.61 6.65
CA ALA A 307 -0.19 18.58 8.09
C ALA A 307 0.75 19.69 8.62
N ASP A 308 1.14 20.66 7.77
CA ASP A 308 2.07 21.74 8.09
C ASP A 308 3.48 21.27 8.53
N ALA A 309 3.84 20.03 8.19
CA ALA A 309 5.10 19.38 8.59
C ALA A 309 6.31 19.84 7.78
N VAL A 310 6.07 20.24 6.52
CA VAL A 310 7.12 20.53 5.53
C VAL A 310 6.98 21.98 5.07
N ALA A 311 8.09 22.72 5.12
CA ALA A 311 8.16 24.05 4.54
C ALA A 311 8.00 23.97 3.01
N ILE A 312 7.18 24.85 2.44
CA ILE A 312 6.96 24.92 1.00
C ILE A 312 8.23 25.41 0.33
N GLN A 313 8.87 24.53 -0.44
CA GLN A 313 10.20 24.76 -1.03
C GLN A 313 10.22 24.63 -2.56
N ALA A 314 9.10 24.94 -3.23
CA ALA A 314 8.95 24.82 -4.67
C ALA A 314 10.09 25.46 -5.49
N SER A 315 10.53 26.67 -5.08
CA SER A 315 11.62 27.41 -5.74
C SER A 315 13.00 26.76 -5.62
N SER A 316 13.19 25.82 -4.69
CA SER A 316 14.43 25.04 -4.56
C SER A 316 14.36 23.68 -5.27
N CYS A 317 13.16 23.18 -5.56
CA CYS A 317 12.96 21.87 -6.16
C CYS A 317 13.10 21.90 -7.70
N TYR A 318 12.48 22.88 -8.37
CA TYR A 318 12.42 22.95 -9.84
C TYR A 318 12.58 24.39 -10.35
N THR A 319 12.85 24.55 -11.65
CA THR A 319 13.11 25.84 -12.31
C THR A 319 12.07 26.17 -13.39
N TRP A 320 12.04 27.41 -13.90
CA TRP A 320 11.18 27.79 -15.05
C TRP A 320 11.37 26.92 -16.29
N ALA A 321 12.59 26.44 -16.54
CA ALA A 321 12.85 25.52 -17.65
C ALA A 321 12.16 24.16 -17.45
N ASP A 322 12.08 23.69 -16.21
CA ASP A 322 11.39 22.45 -15.87
C ASP A 322 9.86 22.59 -16.00
N VAL A 323 9.30 23.78 -15.72
CA VAL A 323 7.86 24.06 -15.87
C VAL A 323 7.37 23.91 -17.33
N ASN A 324 8.26 24.03 -18.31
CA ASN A 324 7.91 23.74 -19.71
C ASN A 324 7.94 22.24 -20.04
N ASN A 325 8.47 21.40 -19.14
CA ASN A 325 8.49 19.95 -19.25
C ASN A 325 8.03 19.31 -17.92
N LEU A 326 6.71 19.28 -17.73
CA LEU A 326 6.02 18.89 -16.49
C LEU A 326 6.53 17.58 -15.86
N PRO A 327 6.85 16.50 -16.61
CA PRO A 327 7.47 15.30 -16.03
C PRO A 327 8.76 15.55 -15.23
N PHE A 328 9.56 16.58 -15.55
CA PHE A 328 10.74 16.93 -14.76
C PHE A 328 10.38 17.59 -13.43
N VAL A 329 9.32 18.40 -13.39
CA VAL A 329 8.80 18.95 -12.12
C VAL A 329 8.41 17.81 -11.18
N ALA A 330 7.69 16.80 -11.69
CA ALA A 330 7.30 15.62 -10.91
C ALA A 330 8.53 14.84 -10.40
N ALA A 331 9.53 14.60 -11.25
CA ALA A 331 10.76 13.91 -10.86
C ALA A 331 11.54 14.68 -9.77
N ARG A 332 11.58 16.01 -9.85
CA ARG A 332 12.26 16.87 -8.86
C ARG A 332 11.54 16.95 -7.52
N LEU A 333 10.22 16.88 -7.52
CA LEU A 333 9.41 16.84 -6.29
C LEU A 333 9.50 15.50 -5.57
N SER A 334 9.88 14.43 -6.28
CA SER A 334 9.99 13.05 -5.80
C SER A 334 11.25 12.76 -4.99
N GLU A 335 11.74 13.73 -4.22
CA GLU A 335 12.88 13.52 -3.31
C GLU A 335 12.39 13.00 -1.95
N GLN A 336 13.05 11.96 -1.45
CA GLN A 336 12.69 11.35 -0.17
C GLN A 336 12.89 12.33 0.99
N VAL A 337 11.87 12.48 1.83
CA VAL A 337 11.92 13.34 3.02
C VAL A 337 12.48 12.53 4.20
N ASP A 338 13.54 13.03 4.85
CA ASP A 338 14.05 12.42 6.09
C ASP A 338 13.16 12.84 7.27
N GLU A 339 12.29 11.93 7.71
CA GLU A 339 11.34 12.18 8.80
C GLU A 339 12.02 12.58 10.13
N LYS A 340 13.29 12.23 10.33
CA LYS A 340 14.04 12.62 11.55
C LYS A 340 14.41 14.10 11.60
N LEU A 341 14.36 14.78 10.46
CA LEU A 341 14.67 16.21 10.32
C LEU A 341 13.40 17.08 10.33
N LEU A 342 12.22 16.47 10.30
CA LEU A 342 10.95 17.19 10.38
C LEU A 342 10.71 17.69 11.80
N ALA A 343 10.14 18.89 11.91
CA ALA A 343 9.62 19.37 13.18
C ALA A 343 8.42 18.51 13.61
N ASP A 344 8.22 18.34 14.92
CA ASP A 344 7.00 17.71 15.42
C ASP A 344 5.78 18.48 14.94
N TYR A 345 4.92 17.80 14.20
CA TYR A 345 3.68 18.33 13.65
C TYR A 345 2.51 17.48 14.13
N SER A 346 1.38 18.14 14.35
CA SER A 346 0.12 17.48 14.69
C SER A 346 -1.02 18.35 14.23
N LYS A 347 -1.67 17.95 13.14
CA LYS A 347 -2.86 18.62 12.62
C LYS A 347 -4.08 17.73 12.83
N SER A 348 -5.20 18.32 13.23
CA SER A 348 -6.39 17.54 13.58
C SER A 348 -7.66 18.07 12.93
N TYR A 349 -8.66 17.20 12.80
CA TYR A 349 -10.01 17.57 12.42
C TYR A 349 -10.96 17.03 13.47
N LEU A 350 -11.79 17.92 14.03
CA LEU A 350 -12.70 17.60 15.11
C LEU A 350 -14.14 17.63 14.60
N THR A 351 -14.88 16.58 14.94
CA THR A 351 -16.33 16.49 14.81
C THR A 351 -16.92 16.29 16.20
N ASP A 352 -18.25 16.29 16.32
CA ASP A 352 -18.94 16.08 17.60
C ASP A 352 -18.65 14.70 18.23
N HIS A 353 -18.11 13.76 17.45
CA HIS A 353 -17.95 12.35 17.85
C HIS A 353 -16.53 11.84 17.70
N ILE A 354 -15.74 12.37 16.76
CA ILE A 354 -14.48 11.78 16.32
C ILE A 354 -13.42 12.87 16.12
N ARG A 355 -12.17 12.51 16.45
CA ARG A 355 -10.95 13.25 16.16
C ARG A 355 -10.16 12.47 15.09
N LEU A 356 -9.89 13.14 13.98
CA LEU A 356 -8.87 12.73 13.01
C LEU A 356 -7.58 13.51 13.32
N THR A 357 -6.45 12.83 13.35
CA THR A 357 -5.13 13.39 13.66
C THR A 357 -4.09 12.91 12.66
N ALA A 358 -3.30 13.83 12.11
CA ALA A 358 -2.13 13.53 11.29
C ALA A 358 -0.88 14.07 12.00
N ASP A 359 0.02 13.17 12.38
CA ASP A 359 1.25 13.49 13.09
C ASP A 359 2.41 12.59 12.63
N SER A 360 3.54 12.62 13.34
CA SER A 360 4.72 11.79 13.06
C SER A 360 4.49 10.28 13.21
N SER A 361 3.39 9.86 13.85
CA SER A 361 2.96 8.46 13.96
C SER A 361 2.12 7.98 12.76
N GLY A 362 1.57 8.91 11.97
CA GLY A 362 0.73 8.63 10.80
C GLY A 362 -0.62 9.32 10.87
N ILE A 363 -1.59 8.79 10.13
CA ILE A 363 -2.98 9.25 10.16
C ILE A 363 -3.77 8.37 11.14
N SER A 364 -4.45 8.98 12.11
CA SER A 364 -5.26 8.26 13.10
C SER A 364 -6.66 8.84 13.21
N VAL A 365 -7.65 7.95 13.40
CA VAL A 365 -9.06 8.30 13.61
C VAL A 365 -9.53 7.66 14.90
N ALA A 366 -10.00 8.46 15.85
CA ALA A 366 -10.43 7.97 17.15
C ALA A 366 -11.68 8.71 17.65
N PRO A 367 -12.54 8.07 18.47
CA PRO A 367 -13.59 8.75 19.20
C PRO A 367 -13.03 9.93 19.99
N LEU A 368 -13.77 11.04 20.01
CA LEU A 368 -13.35 12.27 20.67
C LEU A 368 -13.24 12.10 22.20
N ARG A 369 -14.10 11.25 22.79
CA ARG A 369 -14.20 11.02 24.24
C ARG A 369 -14.37 9.52 24.50
N CYS A 370 -13.29 8.86 24.91
CA CYS A 370 -13.23 7.41 25.10
C CYS A 370 -12.20 7.07 26.18
N ASP A 371 -12.55 6.14 27.08
CA ASP A 371 -11.73 5.75 28.24
C ASP A 371 -10.50 4.91 27.84
N SER A 372 -10.62 4.06 26.80
CA SER A 372 -9.52 3.22 26.30
C SER A 372 -9.50 3.13 24.78
N LYS A 373 -8.42 3.59 24.12
CA LYS A 373 -8.28 3.52 22.66
C LYS A 373 -7.65 2.19 22.26
N GLN A 374 -8.40 1.34 21.56
CA GLN A 374 -7.87 0.10 21.02
C GLN A 374 -7.71 0.21 19.50
N ALA A 375 -6.49 -0.07 19.04
CA ALA A 375 -6.15 -0.17 17.63
C ALA A 375 -6.97 -1.28 16.94
N VAL A 376 -7.70 -0.92 15.88
CA VAL A 376 -8.58 -1.84 15.13
C VAL A 376 -7.79 -2.69 14.14
N LEU A 377 -6.85 -2.07 13.41
CA LEU A 377 -6.02 -2.74 12.41
C LEU A 377 -4.76 -3.31 13.06
N PRO A 378 -4.38 -4.59 12.82
CA PRO A 378 -3.09 -5.11 13.26
C PRO A 378 -1.93 -4.47 12.47
N PRO A 379 -0.70 -4.41 13.03
CA PRO A 379 0.46 -3.79 12.38
C PRO A 379 0.72 -4.32 10.96
N GLU A 380 0.47 -5.61 10.71
CA GLU A 380 0.66 -6.26 9.41
C GLU A 380 -0.38 -5.87 8.36
N ALA A 381 -1.52 -5.29 8.79
CA ALA A 381 -2.61 -4.82 7.94
C ALA A 381 -2.74 -3.29 7.91
N MET A 382 -1.80 -2.55 8.53
CA MET A 382 -1.80 -1.09 8.50
C MET A 382 -1.87 -0.59 7.05
N LEU A 383 -2.83 0.29 6.79
CA LEU A 383 -3.05 0.91 5.49
C LEU A 383 -2.05 2.03 5.29
N TRP A 384 -1.65 2.24 4.02
CA TRP A 384 -0.69 3.22 3.52
C TRP A 384 0.00 4.07 4.59
N ASP A 385 -0.27 5.34 4.80
CA ASP A 385 0.52 6.18 5.72
C ASP A 385 0.28 5.94 7.23
N ARG A 386 0.54 4.71 7.70
CA ARG A 386 0.26 4.21 9.05
C ARG A 386 -1.19 4.53 9.49
N LEU A 387 -2.12 4.48 8.53
CA LEU A 387 -3.52 4.85 8.76
C LEU A 387 -4.17 3.88 9.73
N GLN A 388 -4.64 4.40 10.86
CA GLN A 388 -5.16 3.62 11.97
C GLN A 388 -6.52 4.13 12.48
N PHE A 389 -7.40 3.19 12.80
CA PHE A 389 -8.68 3.46 13.47
C PHE A 389 -8.63 2.95 14.91
N PHE A 390 -9.23 3.70 15.82
CA PHE A 390 -9.33 3.35 17.23
C PHE A 390 -10.80 3.26 17.64
N THR A 391 -11.12 2.26 18.45
CA THR A 391 -12.46 2.06 19.03
C THR A 391 -12.37 1.81 20.54
N GLU A 392 -13.48 1.97 21.26
CA GLU A 392 -13.55 1.68 22.70
C GLU A 392 -13.43 0.18 23.00
N LYS A 393 -14.06 -0.65 22.18
CA LYS A 393 -14.03 -2.11 22.33
C LYS A 393 -13.02 -2.72 21.36
N LYS A 394 -12.43 -3.84 21.78
CA LYS A 394 -11.61 -4.67 20.90
C LYS A 394 -12.47 -5.23 19.78
N LEU A 395 -12.43 -4.62 18.60
CA LEU A 395 -12.81 -5.33 17.38
C LEU A 395 -11.70 -6.32 17.06
N ASN A 396 -11.96 -7.61 17.28
CA ASN A 396 -11.04 -8.64 16.83
C ASN A 396 -11.06 -8.66 15.30
N TRP A 397 -10.00 -8.15 14.66
CA TRP A 397 -9.78 -8.31 13.22
C TRP A 397 -9.52 -9.80 12.93
N PRO A 398 -10.47 -10.53 12.33
CA PRO A 398 -10.25 -11.95 12.02
C PRO A 398 -9.23 -12.05 10.88
N ASN A 399 -8.33 -13.03 10.93
CA ASN A 399 -7.45 -13.33 9.77
C ASN A 399 -8.25 -13.53 8.48
N ALA A 400 -9.51 -13.98 8.59
CA ALA A 400 -10.38 -14.21 7.46
C ALA A 400 -10.86 -12.89 6.78
N ALA A 401 -10.89 -11.75 7.49
CA ALA A 401 -11.15 -10.43 6.90
C ALA A 401 -10.00 -9.91 6.02
N LEU A 402 -8.80 -10.48 6.15
CA LEU A 402 -7.67 -10.25 5.23
C LEU A 402 -7.72 -11.14 3.98
N THR A 403 -8.71 -12.03 3.90
CA THR A 403 -8.85 -13.01 2.81
C THR A 403 -10.24 -13.02 2.17
N SER A 404 -11.24 -12.31 2.72
CA SER A 404 -12.62 -12.33 2.24
C SER A 404 -13.23 -10.93 2.28
N LEU A 405 -13.76 -10.45 1.14
CA LEU A 405 -14.41 -9.15 1.05
C LEU A 405 -15.75 -9.11 1.80
N GLU A 406 -16.48 -10.23 1.90
CA GLU A 406 -17.71 -10.29 2.70
C GLU A 406 -17.44 -10.02 4.18
N GLU A 407 -16.35 -10.59 4.71
CA GLU A 407 -15.93 -10.36 6.09
C GLU A 407 -15.36 -8.96 6.29
N ALA A 408 -14.59 -8.46 5.31
CA ALA A 408 -14.14 -7.07 5.28
C ALA A 408 -15.34 -6.11 5.35
N ARG A 409 -16.39 -6.35 4.54
CA ARG A 409 -17.61 -5.52 4.53
C ARG A 409 -18.30 -5.51 5.89
N ARG A 410 -18.44 -6.67 6.54
CA ARG A 410 -19.03 -6.75 7.89
C ARG A 410 -18.22 -5.95 8.91
N LEU A 411 -16.90 -6.08 8.87
CA LEU A 411 -16.00 -5.39 9.80
C LEU A 411 -16.06 -3.87 9.62
N TRP A 412 -16.00 -3.36 8.39
CA TRP A 412 -16.10 -1.92 8.13
C TRP A 412 -17.46 -1.35 8.56
N ASN A 413 -18.56 -2.11 8.39
CA ASN A 413 -19.87 -1.71 8.88
C ASN A 413 -19.96 -1.73 10.42
N ASP A 414 -19.30 -2.68 11.08
CA ASP A 414 -19.24 -2.74 12.55
C ASP A 414 -18.39 -1.59 13.11
N LEU A 415 -17.26 -1.26 12.48
CA LEU A 415 -16.42 -0.11 12.82
C LEU A 415 -17.17 1.21 12.67
N GLU A 416 -17.88 1.39 11.55
CA GLU A 416 -18.74 2.54 11.30
C GLU A 416 -19.81 2.69 12.40
N ARG A 417 -20.49 1.59 12.75
CA ARG A 417 -21.49 1.60 13.82
C ARG A 417 -20.90 1.99 15.18
N ASP A 418 -19.72 1.47 15.52
CA ASP A 418 -19.07 1.72 16.82
C ASP A 418 -18.60 3.19 16.92
N LEU A 419 -18.06 3.74 15.83
CA LEU A 419 -17.65 5.15 15.76
C LEU A 419 -18.84 6.13 15.76
N GLU A 420 -20.03 5.70 15.32
CA GLU A 420 -21.27 6.50 15.34
C GLU A 420 -22.06 6.38 16.66
N THR A 421 -21.86 5.33 17.45
CA THR A 421 -22.61 5.15 18.69
C THR A 421 -22.28 6.20 19.74
N ARG A 422 -23.31 6.91 20.22
CA ARG A 422 -23.20 7.85 21.35
C ARG A 422 -22.80 7.12 22.63
N HIS A 423 -21.62 7.41 23.17
CA HIS A 423 -21.33 7.09 24.57
C HIS A 423 -22.15 8.03 25.46
N SER A 424 -23.31 7.53 25.91
CA SER A 424 -24.27 8.23 26.80
C SER A 424 -23.76 8.49 28.24
N THR A 425 -22.45 8.43 28.47
CA THR A 425 -21.83 8.54 29.79
C THR A 425 -21.44 9.97 30.17
N ILE A 426 -21.81 10.96 29.35
CA ILE A 426 -21.26 12.34 29.44
C ILE A 426 -21.99 13.21 30.48
N GLU A 427 -23.29 13.01 30.74
CA GLU A 427 -24.02 13.79 31.75
C GLU A 427 -23.86 13.24 33.18
N GLN A 428 -23.51 11.96 33.34
CA GLN A 428 -23.33 11.34 34.65
C GLN A 428 -21.95 11.59 35.25
N LEU A 429 -20.92 11.84 34.43
CA LEU A 429 -19.55 12.14 34.89
C LEU A 429 -19.34 13.62 35.22
N ARG A 430 -20.13 14.54 34.64
CA ARG A 430 -20.03 15.99 34.91
C ARG A 430 -20.47 16.43 36.31
N GLN A 431 -21.00 15.55 37.14
CA GLN A 431 -21.50 15.90 38.48
C GLN A 431 -20.59 15.52 39.66
N ALA A 432 -19.39 14.97 39.45
CA ALA A 432 -18.59 14.45 40.57
C ALA A 432 -17.08 14.79 40.51
N ARG A 433 -16.73 16.04 40.85
CA ARG A 433 -15.59 16.49 41.70
C ARG A 433 -15.20 17.92 41.34
N ARG A 434 -15.33 18.86 42.27
CA ARG A 434 -14.62 20.16 42.18
C ARG A 434 -13.20 19.90 42.69
N LYS A 435 -12.21 19.93 41.81
CA LYS A 435 -10.77 19.87 42.17
C LYS A 435 -10.33 21.24 42.72
N GLU A 436 -9.34 21.25 43.62
CA GLU A 436 -8.81 22.48 44.23
C GLU A 436 -7.57 22.99 43.45
N ARG A 437 -7.19 24.26 43.64
CA ARG A 437 -6.00 24.83 43.01
C ARG A 437 -4.77 24.58 43.89
N PRO A 438 -3.64 24.07 43.34
CA PRO A 438 -2.44 23.81 44.12
C PRO A 438 -1.75 25.10 44.55
N GLU A 439 -1.21 25.11 45.77
CA GLU A 439 -0.39 26.18 46.32
C GLU A 439 1.11 25.94 46.08
N ARG A 440 1.92 26.98 46.31
CA ARG A 440 3.37 26.88 46.16
C ARG A 440 3.94 25.90 47.19
N GLY A 441 4.62 24.86 46.70
CA GLY A 441 5.20 23.80 47.52
C GLY A 441 4.40 22.50 47.51
N ASP A 442 3.22 22.46 46.90
CA ASP A 442 2.46 21.22 46.74
C ASP A 442 3.10 20.32 45.68
N GLU A 443 3.05 19.01 45.94
CA GLU A 443 3.37 17.97 44.96
C GLU A 443 2.12 17.60 44.20
N VAL A 444 2.20 17.69 42.88
CA VAL A 444 1.09 17.43 41.95
C VAL A 444 1.57 16.52 40.84
N ARG A 445 0.69 15.63 40.37
CA ARG A 445 0.96 14.87 39.15
C ARG A 445 0.73 15.75 37.93
N ILE A 446 1.68 15.77 37.00
CA ILE A 446 1.62 16.60 35.78
C ILE A 446 1.85 15.78 34.50
N ALA A 447 1.24 16.19 33.40
CA ALA A 447 1.49 15.68 32.05
C ALA A 447 2.14 16.77 31.17
N PRO A 448 3.46 16.65 30.88
CA PRO A 448 4.14 17.55 29.95
C PRO A 448 3.80 17.23 28.49
N TYR A 449 2.89 17.96 27.85
CA TYR A 449 2.29 17.56 26.57
C TYR A 449 2.94 18.18 25.32
N ALA A 450 3.57 19.35 25.44
CA ALA A 450 4.18 20.04 24.30
C ALA A 450 5.38 20.90 24.74
N ILE A 451 6.23 21.25 23.78
CA ILE A 451 7.26 22.29 23.96
C ILE A 451 6.60 23.65 23.76
N ASP A 452 6.94 24.61 24.62
CA ASP A 452 6.45 25.98 24.54
C ASP A 452 6.89 26.64 23.20
N PRO A 453 5.95 27.05 22.33
CA PRO A 453 6.28 27.63 21.03
C PRO A 453 7.01 28.98 21.14
N GLU A 454 6.86 29.70 22.26
CA GLU A 454 7.59 30.95 22.49
C GLU A 454 8.99 30.70 23.06
N ASN A 455 9.22 29.56 23.72
CA ASN A 455 10.50 29.20 24.31
C ASN A 455 10.78 27.69 24.21
N PRO A 456 11.59 27.25 23.22
CA PRO A 456 11.90 25.84 22.98
C PRO A 456 12.59 25.10 24.13
N ASN A 457 12.98 25.80 25.21
CA ASN A 457 13.56 25.20 26.40
C ASN A 457 12.57 25.12 27.58
N ARG A 458 11.27 25.12 27.32
CA ARG A 458 10.20 24.92 28.31
C ARG A 458 9.17 23.94 27.78
N LEU A 459 8.59 23.16 28.68
CA LEU A 459 7.45 22.29 28.39
C LEU A 459 6.17 22.91 28.95
N LEU A 460 5.08 22.78 28.21
CA LEU A 460 3.73 23.05 28.67
C LEU A 460 3.22 21.81 29.40
N CYS A 461 2.68 22.01 30.60
CA CYS A 461 2.26 20.93 31.48
C CYS A 461 0.86 21.19 32.05
N ARG A 462 0.06 20.13 32.15
CA ARG A 462 -1.21 20.13 32.89
C ARG A 462 -1.09 19.34 34.17
N VAL A 463 -1.80 19.75 35.22
CA VAL A 463 -1.98 18.96 36.44
C VAL A 463 -3.00 17.86 36.18
N GLU A 464 -2.55 16.62 36.26
CA GLU A 464 -3.29 15.37 36.12
C GLU A 464 -3.36 14.69 37.50
N ASP A 465 -4.03 15.35 38.44
CA ASP A 465 -4.11 14.93 39.84
C ASP A 465 -5.56 14.63 40.26
N ASP A 466 -5.74 13.71 41.20
CA ASP A 466 -7.05 13.35 41.77
C ASP A 466 -7.71 14.52 42.53
N TYR A 467 -6.88 15.40 43.10
CA TYR A 467 -7.30 16.47 44.00
C TYR A 467 -7.08 17.88 43.41
N TYR A 468 -6.02 18.06 42.62
CA TYR A 468 -5.60 19.37 42.11
C TYR A 468 -5.90 19.58 40.62
N GLU A 469 -6.20 20.84 40.24
CA GLU A 469 -6.36 21.27 38.85
C GLU A 469 -5.48 22.49 38.52
N GLY A 470 -4.98 22.57 37.28
CA GLY A 470 -4.13 23.67 36.87
C GLY A 470 -3.29 23.41 35.62
N GLU A 471 -2.78 24.49 35.03
CA GLU A 471 -1.81 24.42 33.93
C GLU A 471 -0.58 25.30 34.23
N GLY A 472 0.56 24.90 33.69
CA GLY A 472 1.83 25.52 33.99
C GLY A 472 2.95 25.17 33.02
N LEU A 473 4.13 25.63 33.37
CA LEU A 473 5.35 25.51 32.60
C LEU A 473 6.37 24.70 33.39
N LEU A 474 7.06 23.79 32.72
CA LEU A 474 8.23 23.07 33.24
C LEU A 474 9.47 23.55 32.47
N PRO A 475 10.25 24.49 33.02
CA PRO A 475 11.48 24.96 32.39
C PRO A 475 12.52 23.84 32.26
N GLY A 476 13.35 23.88 31.21
CA GLY A 476 14.41 22.89 30.99
C GLY A 476 15.38 22.79 32.17
N GLY A 477 15.70 23.94 32.78
CA GLY A 477 16.50 24.00 33.99
C GLY A 477 15.86 23.36 35.22
N ASN A 478 14.58 22.99 35.20
CA ASN A 478 13.78 22.34 36.25
C ASN A 478 13.43 20.88 35.95
N LEU A 479 13.85 20.35 34.80
CA LEU A 479 13.65 18.95 34.42
C LEU A 479 14.43 17.99 35.30
N ALA A 480 15.73 18.26 35.44
CA ALA A 480 16.68 17.36 36.07
C ALA A 480 17.62 18.13 37.03
N PRO A 481 18.29 17.44 37.96
CA PRO A 481 19.28 18.03 38.88
C PRO A 481 20.46 18.66 38.13
N TYR A 482 20.78 18.11 36.95
CA TYR A 482 21.68 18.73 35.99
C TYR A 482 20.89 19.69 35.09
N ASN A 483 21.44 20.88 34.86
CA ASN A 483 20.77 21.89 34.04
C ASN A 483 20.65 21.43 32.57
N VAL A 484 19.44 21.12 32.12
CA VAL A 484 19.13 20.81 30.71
C VAL A 484 19.00 22.11 29.95
N LYS A 485 19.95 22.35 29.03
CA LYS A 485 20.05 23.63 28.33
C LYS A 485 19.16 23.72 27.10
N TYR A 486 18.90 22.59 26.44
CA TYR A 486 18.14 22.52 25.19
C TYR A 486 17.38 21.20 25.12
N LEU A 487 16.09 21.28 24.77
CA LEU A 487 15.22 20.12 24.53
C LEU A 487 15.34 19.57 23.10
N ASN A 488 16.06 20.26 22.20
CA ASN A 488 16.24 19.88 20.79
C ASN A 488 14.94 19.56 20.03
N GLY A 489 13.81 20.16 20.44
CA GLY A 489 12.51 19.92 19.81
C GLY A 489 11.86 18.58 20.18
N ILE A 490 12.45 17.80 21.09
CA ILE A 490 11.94 16.50 21.52
C ILE A 490 11.31 16.64 22.91
N ASN A 491 10.05 16.21 23.06
CA ASN A 491 9.43 16.07 24.37
C ASN A 491 9.85 14.72 25.01
N PRO A 492 10.67 14.73 26.08
CA PRO A 492 11.18 13.49 26.67
C PRO A 492 10.10 12.68 27.40
N PHE A 493 8.91 13.24 27.64
CA PHE A 493 7.79 12.58 28.33
C PHE A 493 6.79 11.93 27.36
N ARG A 494 7.14 11.74 26.08
CA ARG A 494 6.32 11.02 25.11
C ARG A 494 7.02 9.75 24.63
N ARG A 495 6.31 8.61 24.65
CA ARG A 495 6.81 7.32 24.16
C ARG A 495 6.82 7.25 22.62
N PRO A 496 7.64 6.37 22.02
CA PRO A 496 7.67 6.17 20.56
C PRO A 496 6.36 5.71 19.92
N ASN A 497 5.42 5.17 20.70
CA ASN A 497 4.08 4.76 20.27
C ASN A 497 3.05 5.91 20.32
N GLY A 498 3.46 7.14 20.69
CA GLY A 498 2.59 8.30 20.83
C GLY A 498 1.95 8.47 22.22
N GLU A 499 2.21 7.56 23.17
CA GLU A 499 1.67 7.62 24.52
C GLU A 499 2.34 8.72 25.36
N GLN A 500 1.53 9.54 26.03
CA GLN A 500 1.98 10.62 26.90
C GLN A 500 2.20 10.13 28.32
N LEU A 501 3.34 10.48 28.93
CA LEU A 501 3.69 10.12 30.30
C LEU A 501 3.33 11.23 31.28
N CYS A 502 2.86 10.82 32.46
CA CYS A 502 2.65 11.68 33.62
C CYS A 502 3.77 11.48 34.63
N VAL A 503 4.18 12.57 35.28
CA VAL A 503 5.21 12.56 36.32
C VAL A 503 4.82 13.46 37.48
N THR A 504 5.27 13.12 38.69
CA THR A 504 5.06 13.95 39.87
C THR A 504 6.02 15.14 39.86
N ALA A 505 5.51 16.34 40.14
CA ALA A 505 6.27 17.58 40.16
C ALA A 505 5.86 18.49 41.32
N LEU A 506 6.81 19.30 41.80
CA LEU A 506 6.57 20.31 42.83
C LEU A 506 6.19 21.66 42.18
N VAL A 507 5.19 22.34 42.73
CA VAL A 507 4.85 23.72 42.33
C VAL A 507 5.86 24.71 42.93
N GLU A 508 6.83 25.17 42.13
CA GLU A 508 7.88 26.12 42.55
C GLU A 508 7.38 27.57 42.61
N GLY A 509 6.40 27.94 41.79
CA GLY A 509 5.87 29.29 41.72
C GLY A 509 4.63 29.42 40.84
N ILE A 510 4.00 30.60 40.86
CA ILE A 510 2.81 30.95 40.08
C ILE A 510 3.12 32.25 39.34
N THR A 511 2.91 32.28 38.02
CA THR A 511 3.13 33.47 37.19
C THR A 511 2.02 34.50 37.40
N PRO A 512 2.22 35.79 37.02
CA PRO A 512 1.19 36.83 37.12
C PRO A 512 -0.09 36.48 36.34
N ASP A 513 0.04 35.68 35.27
CA ASP A 513 -1.06 35.24 34.40
C ASP A 513 -1.81 34.02 34.97
N GLY A 514 -1.41 33.53 36.15
CA GLY A 514 -2.05 32.42 36.85
C GLY A 514 -1.54 31.02 36.47
N ARG A 515 -0.47 30.89 35.68
CA ARG A 515 0.14 29.59 35.33
C ARG A 515 1.14 29.13 36.38
N TYR A 516 1.21 27.83 36.63
CA TYR A 516 2.17 27.25 37.57
C TYR A 516 3.57 27.12 36.95
N ILE A 517 4.61 27.12 37.78
CA ILE A 517 5.97 26.76 37.39
C ILE A 517 6.30 25.46 38.14
N PHE A 518 6.48 24.38 37.41
CA PHE A 518 6.73 23.05 37.95
C PHE A 518 8.23 22.74 38.05
N SER A 519 8.57 21.78 38.92
CA SER A 519 9.93 21.28 39.10
C SER A 519 9.94 19.79 39.42
N THR A 520 10.64 19.01 38.60
CA THR A 520 10.77 17.54 38.73
C THR A 520 12.12 17.12 39.33
N LYS A 521 13.00 18.08 39.62
CA LYS A 521 14.39 17.85 40.08
C LYS A 521 14.53 16.89 41.25
N ASN A 522 13.74 17.08 42.28
CA ASN A 522 13.94 16.40 43.57
C ASN A 522 13.10 15.13 43.68
N VAL A 523 11.88 15.15 43.14
CA VAL A 523 10.87 14.10 43.32
C VAL A 523 11.30 12.81 42.60
N LEU A 524 11.53 12.89 41.30
CA LEU A 524 11.85 11.72 40.46
C LEU A 524 13.25 11.14 40.71
N GLN A 525 14.12 11.86 41.41
CA GLN A 525 15.47 11.39 41.72
C GLN A 525 15.49 10.50 42.96
N GLU A 526 14.54 10.65 43.88
CA GLU A 526 14.38 9.72 45.00
C GLU A 526 14.02 8.33 44.49
N ASP A 527 13.15 8.22 43.48
CA ASP A 527 12.74 6.95 42.87
C ASP A 527 13.90 6.18 42.21
N LEU A 528 14.86 6.90 41.59
CA LEU A 528 16.04 6.27 40.97
C LEU A 528 17.07 5.79 42.01
N LYS A 529 17.09 6.34 43.24
CA LYS A 529 18.02 5.91 44.31
C LYS A 529 17.77 4.47 44.73
N ASP A 530 16.51 4.02 44.68
CA ASP A 530 16.12 2.67 45.06
C ASP A 530 16.53 1.60 44.02
N ILE A 531 16.96 2.03 42.83
CA ILE A 531 17.19 1.17 41.67
C ILE A 531 18.69 1.05 41.31
N ALA A 532 19.52 2.04 41.66
CA ALA A 532 20.95 2.04 41.35
C ALA A 532 21.76 1.12 42.29
N ASN A 533 22.57 0.22 41.74
CA ASN A 533 23.35 -0.73 42.55
C ASN A 533 24.71 -0.13 42.98
N PHE A 534 25.10 -0.39 44.22
CA PHE A 534 26.43 -0.02 44.72
C PHE A 534 27.51 -0.75 43.91
N ASP A 535 28.61 -0.05 43.57
CA ASP A 535 29.70 -0.52 42.69
C ASP A 535 29.30 -0.79 41.21
N GLU A 536 28.15 -0.29 40.74
CA GLU A 536 27.80 -0.34 39.31
C GLU A 536 28.66 0.62 38.49
N GLN A 537 29.16 0.13 37.35
CA GLN A 537 29.89 0.93 36.36
C GLN A 537 28.92 1.55 35.36
N LEU A 538 29.00 2.87 35.18
CA LEU A 538 28.12 3.64 34.30
C LEU A 538 28.94 4.58 33.41
N TYR A 539 28.47 4.81 32.19
CA TYR A 539 28.97 5.92 31.39
C TYR A 539 28.29 7.22 31.80
N CYS A 540 29.10 8.26 32.09
CA CYS A 540 28.62 9.57 32.48
C CYS A 540 29.22 10.68 31.61
N LEU A 541 28.47 11.76 31.39
CA LEU A 541 28.97 12.98 30.76
C LEU A 541 29.15 14.07 31.81
N VAL A 542 30.34 14.67 31.86
CA VAL A 542 30.63 15.80 32.75
C VAL A 542 30.10 17.09 32.12
N VAL A 543 29.14 17.76 32.77
CA VAL A 543 28.41 18.90 32.17
C VAL A 543 28.86 20.24 32.73
N SER A 544 29.14 20.30 34.04
CA SER A 544 29.49 21.57 34.69
C SER A 544 30.29 21.35 35.96
N TYR A 545 30.83 22.43 36.50
CA TYR A 545 31.37 22.46 37.85
C TYR A 545 30.71 23.61 38.61
N ALA A 546 29.94 23.25 39.63
CA ALA A 546 29.09 24.13 40.42
C ALA A 546 29.22 23.77 41.91
N ASN A 547 29.11 24.76 42.80
CA ASN A 547 29.21 24.58 44.26
C ASN A 547 30.47 23.85 44.77
N GLY A 548 31.58 23.93 44.04
CA GLY A 548 32.85 23.34 44.48
C GLY A 548 33.08 21.89 44.04
N GLY A 549 32.25 21.33 43.14
CA GLY A 549 32.59 20.06 42.52
C GLY A 549 31.94 19.81 41.16
N TRP A 550 32.29 18.66 40.60
CA TRP A 550 32.02 18.28 39.21
C TRP A 550 30.66 17.59 39.12
N VAL A 551 29.81 18.05 38.21
CA VAL A 551 28.43 17.56 38.05
C VAL A 551 28.19 17.09 36.61
N GLY A 552 27.48 15.97 36.49
CA GLY A 552 27.17 15.34 35.21
C GLY A 552 25.89 14.53 35.27
N PHE A 553 25.66 13.74 34.22
CA PHE A 553 24.58 12.77 34.17
C PHE A 553 25.08 11.45 33.59
N ALA A 554 24.48 10.34 34.04
CA ALA A 554 24.73 8.99 33.56
C ALA A 554 23.84 8.63 32.38
N GLU A 555 24.21 7.58 31.64
CA GLU A 555 23.45 7.05 30.51
C GLU A 555 22.01 6.62 30.86
N ASN A 556 21.76 6.28 32.12
CA ASN A 556 20.45 5.91 32.66
C ASN A 556 19.65 7.12 33.19
N GLY A 557 20.10 8.35 32.99
CA GLY A 557 19.42 9.57 33.44
C GLY A 557 19.78 10.03 34.85
N LEU A 558 20.62 9.30 35.59
CA LEU A 558 20.99 9.66 36.96
C LEU A 558 21.90 10.91 36.97
N GLY A 559 21.54 11.92 37.77
CA GLY A 559 22.44 13.04 38.07
C GLY A 559 23.57 12.62 39.00
N VAL A 560 24.83 12.89 38.62
CA VAL A 560 26.02 12.42 39.34
C VAL A 560 26.95 13.56 39.75
N TYR A 561 27.69 13.34 40.83
CA TYR A 561 28.75 14.21 41.35
C TYR A 561 30.07 13.43 41.37
N PHE A 562 31.13 13.96 40.75
CA PHE A 562 32.42 13.26 40.64
C PHE A 562 33.38 13.63 41.77
N GLU A 563 33.70 12.68 42.65
CA GLU A 563 34.55 12.91 43.84
C GLU A 563 36.02 13.16 43.48
N ASN A 564 36.55 12.44 42.50
CA ASN A 564 37.94 12.54 42.04
C ASN A 564 38.09 13.40 40.76
N GLY A 565 37.09 14.23 40.44
CA GLY A 565 37.08 15.05 39.22
C GLY A 565 38.22 16.07 39.16
N ASP A 566 38.66 16.61 40.30
CA ASP A 566 39.78 17.57 40.35
C ASP A 566 41.11 16.89 39.94
N GLU A 567 41.33 15.65 40.38
CA GLU A 567 42.53 14.88 40.04
C GLU A 567 42.58 14.58 38.53
N PHE A 568 41.47 14.12 37.96
CA PHE A 568 41.38 13.83 36.52
C PHE A 568 41.47 15.08 35.65
N ASN A 569 40.84 16.18 36.08
CA ASN A 569 40.97 17.45 35.38
C ASN A 569 42.42 17.96 35.41
N GLN A 570 43.13 17.78 36.53
CA GLN A 570 44.54 18.13 36.64
C GLN A 570 45.43 17.26 35.74
N ARG A 571 45.21 15.93 35.67
CA ARG A 571 45.90 15.04 34.72
C ARG A 571 45.69 15.45 33.26
N LEU A 572 44.48 15.89 32.91
CA LEU A 572 44.19 16.41 31.56
C LEU A 572 44.90 17.75 31.28
N CYS A 573 44.99 18.62 32.29
CA CYS A 573 45.76 19.86 32.20
C CYS A 573 47.27 19.60 32.06
N ASP A 574 47.81 18.61 32.79
CA ASP A 574 49.24 18.28 32.76
C ASP A 574 49.69 17.66 31.41
N ASN A 575 48.75 17.01 30.69
CA ASN A 575 48.98 16.46 29.35
C ASN A 575 48.85 17.50 28.20
N TRP A 576 48.48 18.75 28.50
CA TRP A 576 48.48 19.83 27.51
C TRP A 576 49.85 20.50 27.44
N GLY A 577 50.57 20.29 26.33
CA GLY A 577 51.92 20.84 26.12
C GLY A 577 52.02 22.37 26.20
N GLU A 578 53.23 22.86 26.50
CA GLU A 578 53.60 24.26 26.85
C GLU A 578 53.27 25.35 25.80
N ASP A 579 52.67 25.03 24.65
CA ASP A 579 52.33 26.01 23.59
C ASP A 579 50.91 26.59 23.66
N SER A 580 50.09 26.19 24.63
CA SER A 580 48.76 26.80 24.83
C SER A 580 48.83 27.93 25.86
N GLY A 581 49.08 29.15 25.38
CA GLY A 581 49.09 30.36 26.20
C GLY A 581 47.86 30.45 27.11
N LYS A 582 48.10 30.33 28.43
CA LYS A 582 47.19 30.58 29.57
C LYS A 582 45.69 30.51 29.24
N VAL A 583 45.08 29.37 29.53
CA VAL A 583 43.70 29.33 30.01
C VAL A 583 43.66 28.44 31.25
N TYR A 584 43.30 29.02 32.41
CA TYR A 584 42.83 28.24 33.55
C TYR A 584 41.54 27.53 33.12
N GLY A 585 41.65 26.32 32.60
CA GLY A 585 40.56 25.59 31.96
C GLY A 585 40.06 24.41 32.81
N ARG A 586 38.80 24.04 32.57
CA ARG A 586 38.17 22.81 33.08
C ARG A 586 38.02 21.82 31.90
N PRO A 587 39.11 21.23 31.36
CA PRO A 587 39.07 20.34 30.18
C PRO A 587 38.20 19.10 30.36
N LEU A 588 37.89 18.73 31.60
CA LEU A 588 37.01 17.61 31.89
C LEU A 588 35.54 17.89 31.51
N ILE A 589 35.12 19.16 31.38
CA ILE A 589 33.75 19.50 30.93
C ILE A 589 33.54 19.07 29.46
N GLY A 590 32.46 18.34 29.20
CA GLY A 590 32.10 17.83 27.88
C GLY A 590 32.73 16.48 27.53
N LYS A 591 33.51 15.87 28.43
CA LYS A 591 34.06 14.53 28.27
C LYS A 591 33.11 13.47 28.83
N ALA A 592 32.99 12.36 28.11
CA ALA A 592 32.36 11.15 28.62
C ALA A 592 33.40 10.36 29.43
N VAL A 593 32.97 9.81 30.55
CA VAL A 593 33.82 9.14 31.54
C VAL A 593 33.14 7.84 31.98
N LEU A 594 33.94 6.81 32.20
CA LEU A 594 33.50 5.60 32.88
C LEU A 594 33.65 5.84 34.38
N VAL A 595 32.57 5.61 35.13
CA VAL A 595 32.56 5.84 36.58
C VAL A 595 31.97 4.68 37.35
N THR A 596 32.36 4.58 38.62
CA THR A 596 31.80 3.62 39.57
C THR A 596 31.00 4.33 40.66
N LEU A 597 29.78 3.86 40.91
CA LEU A 597 28.85 4.42 41.88
C LEU A 597 29.30 4.14 43.32
N LYS A 598 29.47 5.20 44.14
CA LYS A 598 30.04 5.11 45.51
C LYS A 598 29.04 5.22 46.65
N GLY A 599 27.77 5.53 46.37
CA GLY A 599 26.76 5.63 47.42
C GLY A 599 25.47 6.31 46.98
N ALA A 600 24.54 6.43 47.93
CA ALA A 600 23.27 7.11 47.72
C ALA A 600 23.42 8.64 47.79
N ALA A 601 22.69 9.36 46.94
CA ALA A 601 22.78 10.79 46.75
C ALA A 601 22.38 11.62 47.98
N GLY A 602 23.32 12.40 48.54
CA GLY A 602 23.03 13.46 49.51
C GLY A 602 23.05 14.83 48.82
N LEU A 603 21.86 15.39 48.53
CA LEU A 603 21.58 16.63 47.76
C LEU A 603 21.13 16.46 46.29
N GLY A 604 20.64 15.27 45.90
CA GLY A 604 20.14 15.07 44.54
C GLY A 604 21.24 14.95 43.48
N LEU A 605 22.41 14.43 43.84
CA LEU A 605 23.41 13.91 42.90
C LEU A 605 24.08 12.70 43.53
N ALA A 606 24.26 11.62 42.77
CA ALA A 606 24.92 10.41 43.27
C ALA A 606 26.45 10.55 43.20
N PRO A 607 27.19 10.25 44.29
CA PRO A 607 28.65 10.29 44.26
C PRO A 607 29.20 9.16 43.39
N VAL A 608 30.12 9.52 42.49
CA VAL A 608 30.81 8.61 41.58
C VAL A 608 32.31 8.91 41.56
N GLU A 609 33.12 7.88 41.33
CA GLU A 609 34.55 8.02 41.03
C GLU A 609 34.81 7.73 39.56
N ILE A 610 35.55 8.62 38.89
CA ILE A 610 36.02 8.45 37.52
C ILE A 610 37.10 7.36 37.48
N GLU A 611 36.90 6.36 36.65
CA GLU A 611 37.89 5.32 36.34
C GLU A 611 38.71 5.69 35.11
N ASP A 612 38.04 6.12 34.03
CA ASP A 612 38.69 6.46 32.76
C ASP A 612 37.88 7.49 31.94
N VAL A 613 38.55 8.14 30.98
CA VAL A 613 37.93 9.06 30.01
C VAL A 613 37.67 8.31 28.70
N VAL A 614 36.44 8.35 28.20
CA VAL A 614 35.98 7.53 27.09
C VAL A 614 35.57 8.41 25.91
N ASP A 615 36.35 8.42 24.83
CA ASP A 615 36.10 9.32 23.69
C ASP A 615 35.07 8.79 22.66
N HIS A 616 34.65 7.52 22.75
CA HIS A 616 33.75 6.89 21.78
C HIS A 616 32.26 6.89 22.17
N VAL A 617 31.94 7.30 23.40
CA VAL A 617 30.55 7.31 23.92
C VAL A 617 29.96 8.71 23.78
N ARG A 618 28.77 8.82 23.19
CA ARG A 618 28.01 10.07 23.07
C ARG A 618 26.73 9.96 23.89
N LEU A 619 26.58 10.82 24.87
CA LEU A 619 25.39 10.93 25.71
C LEU A 619 24.71 12.27 25.45
N ASP A 620 23.39 12.25 25.29
CA ASP A 620 22.55 13.42 25.09
C ASP A 620 21.64 13.66 26.30
N GLN A 621 21.47 14.92 26.68
CA GLN A 621 20.71 15.31 27.88
C GLN A 621 19.23 14.93 27.75
N VAL A 622 18.64 15.07 26.57
CA VAL A 622 17.21 14.81 26.34
C VAL A 622 16.94 13.31 26.34
N SER A 623 17.83 12.53 25.72
CA SER A 623 17.77 11.07 25.72
C SER A 623 17.89 10.47 27.13
N ALA A 624 18.75 11.06 27.97
CA ALA A 624 18.89 10.69 29.37
C ALA A 624 17.63 11.01 30.19
N VAL A 625 17.01 12.18 29.96
CA VAL A 625 15.72 12.54 30.58
C VAL A 625 14.58 11.66 30.04
N ALA A 626 14.57 11.29 28.77
CA ALA A 626 13.55 10.41 28.18
C ALA A 626 13.65 8.98 28.72
N TYR A 627 14.87 8.47 28.94
CA TYR A 627 15.08 7.18 29.60
C TYR A 627 14.51 7.20 31.03
N TRP A 628 14.77 8.29 31.76
CA TRP A 628 14.24 8.52 33.10
C TRP A 628 12.72 8.64 33.13
N ALA A 629 12.14 9.45 32.23
CA ALA A 629 10.70 9.61 32.09
C ALA A 629 10.00 8.30 31.74
N ASN A 630 10.55 7.47 30.85
CA ASN A 630 9.96 6.18 30.50
C ASN A 630 9.92 5.16 31.65
N ARG A 631 10.82 5.31 32.63
CA ARG A 631 10.96 4.35 33.73
C ARG A 631 10.17 4.77 34.98
N CYS A 632 10.08 6.06 35.24
CA CYS A 632 9.36 6.63 36.39
C CYS A 632 7.98 7.18 36.02
N GLY A 633 7.75 7.50 34.75
CA GLY A 633 6.49 8.04 34.27
C GLY A 633 5.42 6.96 34.13
N GLU A 634 4.27 7.23 34.71
CA GLU A 634 3.07 6.41 34.52
C GLU A 634 2.37 6.86 33.23
N GLY A 635 1.68 5.93 32.57
CA GLY A 635 0.72 6.33 31.53
C GLY A 635 -0.34 7.25 32.13
N LEU A 636 -1.03 8.05 31.30
CA LEU A 636 -2.23 8.75 31.75
C LEU A 636 -3.16 7.72 32.41
N ASP A 637 -3.57 7.96 33.66
CA ASP A 637 -4.70 7.22 34.21
C ASP A 637 -5.88 7.49 33.29
N GLU A 638 -6.63 6.45 32.90
CA GLU A 638 -7.74 6.50 31.93
C GLU A 638 -8.96 7.31 32.46
N ARG A 639 -8.73 8.38 33.20
CA ARG A 639 -9.71 9.23 33.88
C ARG A 639 -9.29 10.69 33.83
N GLU A 640 -9.50 11.34 32.68
CA GLU A 640 -10.36 12.53 32.56
C GLU A 640 -10.26 13.18 31.18
N VAL A 641 -11.27 14.00 30.91
CA VAL A 641 -11.75 14.48 29.60
C VAL A 641 -10.91 15.67 29.11
N PRO A 642 -10.69 15.83 27.78
CA PRO A 642 -10.19 17.07 27.19
C PRO A 642 -10.95 18.32 27.69
N THR A 643 -10.25 19.28 28.30
CA THR A 643 -10.83 20.55 28.76
C THR A 643 -11.14 21.48 27.56
N GLU A 644 -12.07 22.43 27.74
CA GLU A 644 -12.47 23.41 26.71
C GLU A 644 -11.29 24.22 26.11
N GLU A 645 -10.16 24.33 26.82
CA GLU A 645 -8.93 24.97 26.32
C GLU A 645 -8.12 24.09 25.35
N GLU A 646 -8.23 22.75 25.40
CA GLU A 646 -7.72 21.86 24.35
C GLU A 646 -8.53 22.02 23.06
N GLU A 647 -9.84 22.26 23.16
CA GLU A 647 -10.68 22.58 21.99
C GLU A 647 -10.30 23.94 21.37
N VAL A 648 -9.75 24.88 22.17
CA VAL A 648 -9.28 26.21 21.70
C VAL A 648 -7.85 26.18 21.16
N PHE A 649 -6.92 25.40 21.73
CA PHE A 649 -5.56 25.26 21.17
C PHE A 649 -5.56 24.40 19.88
N VAL A 650 -6.40 23.36 19.83
CA VAL A 650 -6.65 22.59 18.61
C VAL A 650 -7.15 23.49 17.48
N ALA A 651 -7.85 24.59 17.78
CA ALA A 651 -8.37 25.51 16.77
C ALA A 651 -7.28 26.17 15.88
N ASN A 652 -6.03 26.27 16.34
CA ASN A 652 -4.92 26.84 15.56
C ASN A 652 -4.19 25.83 14.67
N SER A 653 -4.54 24.54 14.71
CA SER A 653 -3.97 23.48 13.87
C SER A 653 -5.06 22.52 13.38
N LEU A 654 -6.15 23.10 12.86
CA LEU A 654 -7.25 22.37 12.25
C LEU A 654 -7.04 22.17 10.75
N PHE A 655 -7.42 20.99 10.23
CA PHE A 655 -7.67 20.82 8.80
C PHE A 655 -8.82 21.72 8.35
N THR A 656 -8.64 22.45 7.25
CA THR A 656 -9.75 23.06 6.54
C THR A 656 -10.56 21.98 5.81
N ALA A 657 -11.80 22.30 5.39
CA ALA A 657 -12.60 21.37 4.60
C ALA A 657 -11.85 20.95 3.33
N ASP A 658 -11.35 21.91 2.55
CA ASP A 658 -10.65 21.67 1.29
C ASP A 658 -9.37 20.82 1.48
N GLN A 659 -8.63 21.00 2.58
CA GLN A 659 -7.46 20.18 2.91
C GLN A 659 -7.84 18.72 3.23
N LEU A 660 -8.99 18.51 3.84
CA LEU A 660 -9.50 17.17 4.13
C LEU A 660 -10.06 16.48 2.88
N ASP A 661 -10.66 17.24 1.95
CA ASP A 661 -11.02 16.74 0.62
C ASP A 661 -9.78 16.30 -0.18
N GLU A 662 -8.70 17.09 -0.11
CA GLU A 662 -7.43 16.71 -0.73
C GLU A 662 -6.83 15.45 -0.09
N LEU A 663 -6.92 15.30 1.23
CA LEU A 663 -6.47 14.08 1.93
C LEU A 663 -7.23 12.83 1.44
N MET A 664 -8.54 12.95 1.18
CA MET A 664 -9.33 11.85 0.61
C MET A 664 -8.88 11.53 -0.82
N LEU A 665 -8.61 12.55 -1.65
CA LEU A 665 -8.08 12.36 -3.00
C LEU A 665 -6.68 11.72 -3.03
N VAL A 666 -5.85 11.94 -2.00
CA VAL A 666 -4.58 11.22 -1.83
C VAL A 666 -4.84 9.73 -1.59
N LEU A 667 -5.77 9.39 -0.69
CA LEU A 667 -6.17 7.99 -0.46
C LEU A 667 -6.78 7.34 -1.72
N ASP A 668 -7.51 8.10 -2.54
CA ASP A 668 -8.03 7.62 -3.82
C ASP A 668 -6.91 7.20 -4.77
N GLN A 669 -5.83 8.00 -4.83
CA GLN A 669 -4.68 7.69 -5.68
C GLN A 669 -3.94 6.44 -5.18
N VAL A 670 -3.80 6.28 -3.87
CA VAL A 670 -3.27 5.05 -3.25
C VAL A 670 -4.14 3.85 -3.64
N ALA A 671 -5.47 3.96 -3.51
CA ALA A 671 -6.40 2.89 -3.85
C ALA A 671 -6.33 2.50 -5.34
N LYS A 672 -6.21 3.48 -6.25
CA LYS A 672 -6.04 3.24 -7.70
C LYS A 672 -4.74 2.51 -8.03
N SER A 673 -3.66 2.82 -7.32
CA SER A 673 -2.35 2.18 -7.52
C SER A 673 -2.27 0.75 -6.95
N GLU A 674 -3.20 0.36 -6.07
CA GLU A 674 -3.19 -0.96 -5.43
C GLU A 674 -3.75 -2.04 -6.37
N GLU A 675 -2.95 -3.04 -6.71
CA GLU A 675 -3.33 -4.15 -7.61
C GLU A 675 -4.27 -5.15 -6.92
N ASN A 676 -4.15 -5.34 -5.60
CA ASN A 676 -4.97 -6.30 -4.88
C ASN A 676 -6.38 -5.74 -4.62
N LEU A 677 -7.40 -6.34 -5.24
CA LEU A 677 -8.81 -5.93 -5.11
C LEU A 677 -9.29 -5.81 -3.65
N LEU A 678 -8.85 -6.70 -2.75
CA LEU A 678 -9.25 -6.67 -1.34
C LEU A 678 -8.57 -5.52 -0.59
N ARG A 679 -7.28 -5.26 -0.84
CA ARG A 679 -6.60 -4.10 -0.26
C ARG A 679 -7.18 -2.80 -0.78
N ARG A 680 -7.46 -2.72 -2.09
CA ARG A 680 -8.17 -1.61 -2.72
C ARG A 680 -9.52 -1.37 -2.03
N TYR A 681 -10.28 -2.44 -1.76
CA TYR A 681 -11.54 -2.34 -1.01
C TYR A 681 -11.36 -1.74 0.39
N HIS A 682 -10.29 -2.08 1.12
CA HIS A 682 -10.00 -1.48 2.42
C HIS A 682 -9.68 0.01 2.32
N TYR A 683 -8.88 0.44 1.33
CA TYR A 683 -8.60 1.87 1.12
C TYR A 683 -9.86 2.67 0.80
N VAL A 684 -10.69 2.17 -0.11
CA VAL A 684 -11.96 2.82 -0.48
C VAL A 684 -12.93 2.85 0.71
N SER A 685 -12.97 1.78 1.52
CA SER A 685 -13.79 1.75 2.74
C SER A 685 -13.31 2.74 3.80
N ALA A 686 -11.99 2.92 3.94
CA ALA A 686 -11.41 3.95 4.80
C ALA A 686 -11.78 5.36 4.32
N ALA A 687 -11.62 5.66 3.03
CA ALA A 687 -11.99 6.95 2.44
C ALA A 687 -13.50 7.24 2.58
N ARG A 688 -14.35 6.23 2.36
CA ARG A 688 -15.80 6.32 2.60
C ARG A 688 -16.11 6.67 4.06
N LEU A 689 -15.48 5.98 5.01
CA LEU A 689 -15.68 6.24 6.42
C LEU A 689 -15.28 7.69 6.73
N LEU A 690 -14.12 8.15 6.28
CA LEU A 690 -13.70 9.55 6.44
C LEU A 690 -14.72 10.54 5.82
N ALA A 691 -15.23 10.27 4.62
CA ALA A 691 -16.25 11.10 3.98
C ALA A 691 -17.55 11.16 4.80
N LYS A 692 -17.99 10.03 5.35
CA LYS A 692 -19.19 9.95 6.19
C LYS A 692 -19.01 10.69 7.51
N LEU A 693 -17.88 10.46 8.18
CA LEU A 693 -17.57 11.10 9.46
C LEU A 693 -17.43 12.62 9.35
N THR A 694 -17.21 13.13 8.15
CA THR A 694 -17.01 14.56 7.88
C THR A 694 -18.19 15.20 7.15
N ASP A 695 -19.32 14.50 7.08
CA ASP A 695 -20.60 14.94 6.49
C ASP A 695 -20.55 15.32 5.00
N ARG A 696 -19.82 14.55 4.19
CA ARG A 696 -19.70 14.73 2.73
C ARG A 696 -20.56 13.73 1.95
N ALA A 697 -21.86 13.99 1.86
CA ALA A 697 -22.83 13.07 1.25
C ALA A 697 -22.45 12.62 -0.18
N GLU A 698 -22.02 13.56 -1.05
CA GLU A 698 -21.66 13.26 -2.44
C GLU A 698 -20.45 12.30 -2.55
N ARG A 699 -19.44 12.50 -1.70
CA ARG A 699 -18.26 11.61 -1.62
C ARG A 699 -18.62 10.23 -1.08
N VAL A 700 -19.54 10.15 -0.11
CA VAL A 700 -20.02 8.86 0.42
C VAL A 700 -20.71 8.04 -0.68
N GLU A 701 -21.57 8.67 -1.49
CA GLU A 701 -22.25 8.01 -2.61
C GLU A 701 -21.24 7.49 -3.64
N PHE A 702 -20.25 8.31 -3.99
CA PHE A 702 -19.15 7.93 -4.88
C PHE A 702 -18.38 6.71 -4.38
N TYR A 703 -17.98 6.70 -3.11
CA TYR A 703 -17.23 5.57 -2.54
C TYR A 703 -18.08 4.31 -2.35
N GLU A 704 -19.38 4.43 -2.07
CA GLU A 704 -20.29 3.28 -2.05
C GLU A 704 -20.42 2.64 -3.43
N LYS A 705 -20.57 3.47 -4.46
CA LYS A 705 -20.59 3.00 -5.86
C LYS A 705 -19.28 2.27 -6.19
N TRP A 706 -18.13 2.81 -5.78
CA TRP A 706 -16.84 2.16 -5.99
C TRP A 706 -16.74 0.81 -5.24
N ARG A 707 -17.16 0.73 -3.97
CA ARG A 707 -17.19 -0.52 -3.20
C ARG A 707 -18.07 -1.58 -3.84
N ASP A 708 -19.24 -1.20 -4.35
CA ASP A 708 -20.15 -2.10 -5.04
C ASP A 708 -19.53 -2.67 -6.32
N LEU A 709 -18.87 -1.83 -7.13
CA LEU A 709 -18.18 -2.28 -8.35
C LEU A 709 -17.01 -3.23 -8.03
N LEU A 710 -16.24 -2.97 -6.97
CA LEU A 710 -15.18 -3.88 -6.52
C LEU A 710 -15.75 -5.23 -6.06
N GLY A 711 -16.88 -5.23 -5.36
CA GLY A 711 -17.58 -6.45 -4.97
C GLY A 711 -18.08 -7.25 -6.18
N MET A 712 -18.57 -6.58 -7.23
CA MET A 712 -18.98 -7.22 -8.48
C MET A 712 -17.80 -7.83 -9.24
N LEU A 713 -16.66 -7.14 -9.26
CA LEU A 713 -15.42 -7.66 -9.88
C LEU A 713 -14.90 -8.90 -9.14
N GLU A 714 -14.96 -8.91 -7.81
CA GLU A 714 -14.60 -10.11 -7.03
C GLU A 714 -15.61 -11.25 -7.23
N PHE A 715 -16.91 -10.94 -7.31
CA PHE A 715 -17.91 -11.96 -7.64
C PHE A 715 -17.64 -12.58 -9.01
N TYR A 716 -17.30 -11.77 -10.01
CA TYR A 716 -16.90 -12.25 -11.32
C TYR A 716 -15.59 -13.04 -11.28
N SER A 717 -14.58 -12.62 -10.51
CA SER A 717 -13.31 -13.35 -10.42
C SER A 717 -13.46 -14.76 -9.86
N ILE A 718 -14.44 -14.98 -8.98
CA ILE A 718 -14.73 -16.28 -8.37
C ILE A 718 -15.64 -17.13 -9.26
N ASN A 719 -16.65 -16.52 -9.90
CA ASN A 719 -17.73 -17.25 -10.57
C ASN A 719 -17.62 -17.26 -12.10
N HIS A 720 -16.76 -16.43 -12.69
CA HIS A 720 -16.63 -16.14 -14.13
C HIS A 720 -17.96 -15.78 -14.81
N ARG A 721 -18.94 -15.32 -14.01
CA ARG A 721 -20.26 -14.89 -14.46
C ARG A 721 -20.85 -13.91 -13.45
N LEU A 722 -21.74 -13.05 -13.93
CA LEU A 722 -22.53 -12.13 -13.10
C LEU A 722 -23.99 -12.61 -13.05
N ASP A 723 -24.60 -12.61 -11.87
CA ASP A 723 -26.02 -12.97 -11.71
C ASP A 723 -26.96 -11.84 -12.19
N GLU A 724 -28.28 -12.08 -12.17
CA GLU A 724 -29.28 -11.12 -12.63
C GLU A 724 -29.33 -9.85 -11.77
N GLY A 725 -29.19 -9.98 -10.44
CA GLY A 725 -29.20 -8.83 -9.53
C GLY A 725 -28.02 -7.88 -9.71
N HIS A 726 -26.81 -8.41 -9.99
CA HIS A 726 -25.65 -7.58 -10.31
C HIS A 726 -25.81 -6.92 -11.69
N ARG A 727 -26.41 -7.60 -12.67
CA ARG A 727 -26.67 -7.04 -14.02
C ARG A 727 -27.60 -5.82 -13.96
N GLU A 728 -28.70 -5.91 -13.23
CA GLU A 728 -29.64 -4.79 -13.07
C GLU A 728 -28.97 -3.56 -12.45
N LYS A 729 -28.12 -3.78 -11.43
CA LYS A 729 -27.35 -2.70 -10.81
C LYS A 729 -26.34 -2.06 -11.77
N ILE A 730 -25.65 -2.85 -12.59
CA ILE A 730 -24.71 -2.33 -13.59
C ILE A 730 -25.45 -1.48 -14.63
N ASP A 731 -26.60 -1.95 -15.12
CA ASP A 731 -27.42 -1.19 -16.07
C ASP A 731 -27.93 0.13 -15.44
N ALA A 732 -28.33 0.11 -14.16
CA ALA A 732 -28.70 1.31 -13.42
C ALA A 732 -27.54 2.29 -13.27
N TYR A 733 -26.35 1.82 -12.88
CA TYR A 733 -25.16 2.67 -12.75
C TYR A 733 -24.68 3.25 -14.08
N ARG A 734 -24.86 2.52 -15.18
CA ARG A 734 -24.58 3.04 -16.53
C ARG A 734 -25.57 4.11 -16.94
N ALA A 735 -26.86 3.94 -16.63
CA ALA A 735 -27.89 4.93 -16.93
C ALA A 735 -27.76 6.20 -16.09
N SER A 736 -27.29 6.07 -14.83
CA SER A 736 -27.08 7.20 -13.91
C SER A 736 -25.64 7.73 -13.93
N SER A 737 -24.81 7.32 -14.90
CA SER A 737 -23.40 7.71 -14.98
C SER A 737 -23.25 9.19 -15.31
N THR A 738 -22.40 9.92 -14.60
CA THR A 738 -22.12 11.35 -14.82
C THR A 738 -20.62 11.62 -14.94
N VAL A 739 -20.23 12.85 -15.29
CA VAL A 739 -18.80 13.26 -15.33
C VAL A 739 -18.13 13.09 -13.96
N ALA A 740 -18.89 13.28 -12.86
CA ALA A 740 -18.41 13.13 -11.49
C ALA A 740 -17.96 11.71 -11.12
N ASP A 741 -18.45 10.68 -11.84
CA ASP A 741 -18.00 9.30 -11.65
C ASP A 741 -16.53 9.09 -12.04
N GLY A 742 -15.96 10.00 -12.85
CA GLY A 742 -14.54 10.02 -13.19
C GLY A 742 -14.03 8.65 -13.65
N HIS A 743 -13.12 8.06 -12.88
CA HIS A 743 -12.49 6.77 -13.13
C HIS A 743 -13.42 5.55 -12.94
N LEU A 744 -14.54 5.69 -12.23
CA LEU A 744 -15.50 4.59 -12.04
C LEU A 744 -16.19 4.20 -13.34
N ARG A 745 -16.25 5.11 -14.32
CA ARG A 745 -16.86 4.86 -15.64
C ARG A 745 -16.17 3.73 -16.40
N GLU A 746 -14.85 3.61 -16.28
CA GLU A 746 -14.10 2.47 -16.81
C GLU A 746 -14.56 1.16 -16.15
N ASN A 747 -14.66 1.12 -14.81
CA ASN A 747 -15.10 -0.06 -14.08
C ASN A 747 -16.55 -0.46 -14.42
N ILE A 748 -17.45 0.51 -14.59
CA ILE A 748 -18.82 0.29 -15.05
C ILE A 748 -18.82 -0.29 -16.47
N GLY A 749 -18.00 0.26 -17.36
CA GLY A 749 -17.83 -0.22 -18.73
C GLY A 749 -17.31 -1.66 -18.78
N VAL A 750 -16.28 -1.97 -17.99
CA VAL A 750 -15.71 -3.32 -17.85
C VAL A 750 -16.79 -4.30 -17.37
N LEU A 751 -17.48 -4.01 -16.25
CA LEU A 751 -18.51 -4.88 -15.71
C LEU A 751 -19.71 -5.04 -16.65
N TYR A 752 -20.10 -3.99 -17.37
CA TYR A 752 -21.12 -4.08 -18.41
C TYR A 752 -20.70 -5.06 -19.51
N VAL A 753 -19.49 -4.92 -20.05
CA VAL A 753 -18.96 -5.82 -21.08
C VAL A 753 -18.92 -7.27 -20.59
N LEU A 754 -18.47 -7.51 -19.35
CA LEU A 754 -18.47 -8.84 -18.74
C LEU A 754 -19.88 -9.40 -18.55
N SER A 755 -20.84 -8.55 -18.18
CA SER A 755 -22.26 -8.93 -18.05
C SER A 755 -22.88 -9.35 -19.40
N CYS A 756 -22.30 -8.83 -20.48
CA CYS A 756 -22.64 -9.14 -21.85
C CYS A 756 -21.98 -10.42 -22.34
N PHE A 757 -21.52 -11.35 -21.50
CA PHE A 757 -21.00 -12.63 -22.00
C PHE A 757 -22.14 -13.60 -22.33
N ASP A 758 -23.15 -13.74 -21.46
CA ASP A 758 -24.29 -14.69 -21.61
C ASP A 758 -25.66 -14.05 -21.96
N ARG A 759 -25.76 -12.72 -22.02
CA ARG A 759 -27.00 -11.96 -22.35
C ARG A 759 -27.37 -11.89 -23.84
N VAL A 760 -28.57 -12.32 -24.23
CA VAL A 760 -28.99 -12.22 -25.65
C VAL A 760 -29.31 -10.78 -26.07
N ASP A 761 -29.72 -9.92 -25.14
CA ASP A 761 -30.34 -8.62 -25.46
C ASP A 761 -29.37 -7.42 -25.54
N CYS A 762 -28.06 -7.67 -25.47
CA CYS A 762 -27.04 -6.63 -25.29
C CYS A 762 -26.10 -6.43 -26.50
N GLU A 763 -26.39 -7.03 -27.66
CA GLU A 763 -25.53 -6.96 -28.86
C GLU A 763 -25.27 -5.52 -29.32
N SER A 764 -26.29 -4.65 -29.34
CA SER A 764 -26.16 -3.25 -29.76
C SER A 764 -25.27 -2.44 -28.81
N GLY A 765 -25.47 -2.56 -27.50
CA GLY A 765 -24.68 -1.84 -26.50
C GLY A 765 -23.24 -2.37 -26.37
N LEU A 766 -23.02 -3.65 -26.66
CA LEU A 766 -21.68 -4.27 -26.72
C LEU A 766 -20.90 -3.79 -27.96
N LEU A 767 -21.57 -3.71 -29.13
CA LEU A 767 -21.01 -3.14 -30.35
C LEU A 767 -20.68 -1.66 -30.23
N GLU A 768 -21.49 -0.88 -29.51
CA GLU A 768 -21.14 0.52 -29.25
C GLU A 768 -19.87 0.62 -28.39
N SER A 769 -19.70 -0.28 -27.42
CA SER A 769 -18.56 -0.29 -26.49
C SER A 769 -17.23 -0.62 -27.16
N THR A 770 -17.20 -1.23 -28.36
CA THR A 770 -15.94 -1.47 -29.10
C THR A 770 -15.36 -0.24 -29.77
N HIS A 771 -16.19 0.78 -30.01
CA HIS A 771 -15.78 2.00 -30.71
C HIS A 771 -15.88 3.26 -29.84
N LYS A 772 -16.80 3.27 -28.87
CA LYS A 772 -17.05 4.37 -27.93
C LYS A 772 -16.92 3.95 -26.47
N GLY A 773 -16.11 2.92 -26.17
CA GLY A 773 -15.81 2.55 -24.80
C GLY A 773 -15.15 3.71 -24.05
N GLU A 774 -15.41 3.81 -22.74
CA GLU A 774 -14.86 4.86 -21.86
C GLU A 774 -13.32 4.83 -21.80
N SER A 775 -12.70 3.69 -22.12
CA SER A 775 -11.25 3.53 -22.15
C SER A 775 -10.78 2.51 -23.20
N PRO A 776 -9.48 2.51 -23.55
CA PRO A 776 -8.91 1.50 -24.45
C PRO A 776 -9.12 0.07 -23.94
N LEU A 777 -9.07 -0.12 -22.62
CA LEU A 777 -9.32 -1.41 -21.98
C LEU A 777 -10.76 -1.88 -22.27
N VAL A 778 -11.76 -1.01 -22.05
CA VAL A 778 -13.17 -1.35 -22.31
C VAL A 778 -13.39 -1.70 -23.78
N CYS A 779 -12.81 -0.94 -24.71
CA CYS A 779 -12.90 -1.21 -26.15
C CYS A 779 -12.31 -2.58 -26.52
N GLN A 780 -11.11 -2.89 -26.00
CA GLN A 780 -10.44 -4.17 -26.24
C GLN A 780 -11.25 -5.34 -25.65
N LEU A 781 -11.74 -5.18 -24.42
CA LEU A 781 -12.53 -6.20 -23.73
C LEU A 781 -13.86 -6.45 -24.45
N ALA A 782 -14.53 -5.39 -24.91
CA ALA A 782 -15.76 -5.49 -25.69
C ALA A 782 -15.54 -6.24 -27.01
N ALA A 783 -14.40 -6.01 -27.67
CA ALA A 783 -14.07 -6.69 -28.92
C ALA A 783 -13.81 -8.18 -28.69
N ILE A 784 -13.10 -8.53 -27.60
CA ILE A 784 -12.84 -9.91 -27.21
C ILE A 784 -14.15 -10.63 -26.85
N VAL A 785 -15.01 -10.02 -26.04
CA VAL A 785 -16.31 -10.61 -25.67
C VAL A 785 -17.22 -10.76 -26.89
N MET A 786 -17.24 -9.81 -27.83
CA MET A 786 -17.96 -9.99 -29.10
C MET A 786 -17.40 -11.14 -29.94
N ALA A 787 -16.07 -11.24 -30.06
CA ALA A 787 -15.44 -12.35 -30.77
C ALA A 787 -15.80 -13.69 -30.12
N ALA A 788 -15.76 -13.77 -28.79
CA ALA A 788 -16.16 -14.94 -28.01
C ALA A 788 -17.58 -15.39 -28.33
N ARG A 789 -18.52 -14.44 -28.40
CA ARG A 789 -19.93 -14.70 -28.71
C ARG A 789 -20.17 -15.20 -30.11
N LEU A 790 -19.47 -14.62 -31.08
CA LEU A 790 -19.55 -15.04 -32.48
C LEU A 790 -19.00 -16.47 -32.64
N LEU A 791 -17.93 -16.80 -31.90
CA LEU A 791 -17.29 -18.12 -31.93
C LEU A 791 -18.07 -19.19 -31.14
N SER A 792 -18.76 -18.83 -30.06
CA SER A 792 -19.53 -19.76 -29.21
C SER A 792 -20.77 -20.37 -29.89
N ARG A 793 -21.10 -19.96 -31.12
CA ARG A 793 -22.14 -20.60 -31.94
C ARG A 793 -21.68 -21.91 -32.58
N ASP A 794 -20.38 -22.18 -32.63
CA ASP A 794 -19.79 -23.41 -33.14
C ASP A 794 -19.04 -24.13 -32.00
N ASN A 795 -19.32 -25.42 -31.76
CA ASN A 795 -18.87 -26.21 -30.60
C ASN A 795 -17.32 -26.31 -30.43
N PHE A 796 -16.66 -25.28 -29.91
CA PHE A 796 -15.22 -25.29 -29.57
C PHE A 796 -15.00 -24.85 -28.12
N SER A 797 -14.72 -25.80 -27.22
CA SER A 797 -14.53 -25.55 -25.78
C SER A 797 -13.16 -24.96 -25.42
N GLN A 798 -12.12 -25.21 -26.23
CA GLN A 798 -10.75 -24.73 -25.97
C GLN A 798 -10.59 -23.22 -26.22
N THR A 799 -11.21 -22.69 -27.28
CA THR A 799 -11.16 -21.26 -27.60
C THR A 799 -11.88 -20.40 -26.55
N HIS A 800 -12.90 -20.96 -25.90
CA HIS A 800 -13.63 -20.30 -24.81
C HIS A 800 -12.77 -20.13 -23.55
N GLU A 801 -12.02 -21.17 -23.16
CA GLU A 801 -11.09 -21.11 -22.03
C GLU A 801 -9.94 -20.13 -22.28
N GLU A 802 -9.40 -20.10 -23.50
CA GLU A 802 -8.37 -19.12 -23.90
C GLU A 802 -8.86 -17.67 -23.84
N ILE A 803 -10.12 -17.42 -24.23
CA ILE A 803 -10.72 -16.09 -24.16
C ILE A 803 -10.92 -15.66 -22.70
N ILE A 804 -11.43 -16.54 -21.83
CA ILE A 804 -11.59 -16.23 -20.39
C ILE A 804 -10.21 -15.97 -19.76
N ARG A 805 -9.20 -16.77 -20.11
CA ARG A 805 -7.82 -16.53 -19.66
C ARG A 805 -7.32 -15.15 -20.09
N HIS A 806 -7.52 -14.78 -21.35
CA HIS A 806 -7.10 -13.47 -21.85
C HIS A 806 -7.85 -12.30 -21.19
N ILE A 807 -9.15 -12.47 -20.89
CA ILE A 807 -9.94 -11.50 -20.12
C ILE A 807 -9.40 -11.36 -18.69
N ASN A 808 -9.08 -12.47 -18.03
CA ASN A 808 -8.52 -12.44 -16.67
C ASN A 808 -7.11 -11.81 -16.62
N GLU A 809 -6.28 -12.07 -17.64
CA GLU A 809 -4.98 -11.42 -17.84
C GLU A 809 -5.13 -9.90 -18.00
N LEU A 810 -6.06 -9.44 -18.84
CA LEU A 810 -6.33 -8.01 -19.07
C LEU A 810 -6.87 -7.28 -17.84
N LEU A 811 -7.62 -7.98 -16.98
CA LEU A 811 -8.20 -7.41 -15.77
C LEU A 811 -7.27 -7.50 -14.55
N HIS A 812 -6.06 -8.05 -14.70
CA HIS A 812 -5.13 -8.33 -13.61
C HIS A 812 -5.78 -9.10 -12.45
N ILE A 813 -6.82 -9.88 -12.74
CA ILE A 813 -7.46 -10.75 -11.77
C ILE A 813 -6.48 -11.91 -11.58
N SER A 814 -5.68 -11.82 -10.52
CA SER A 814 -4.92 -12.97 -10.03
C SER A 814 -5.94 -14.06 -9.79
N GLY A 815 -5.94 -15.11 -10.61
CA GLY A 815 -6.71 -16.29 -10.30
C GLY A 815 -6.36 -16.66 -8.86
N ARG A 816 -7.32 -16.53 -7.93
CA ARG A 816 -7.30 -17.46 -6.80
C ARG A 816 -7.19 -18.81 -7.48
N GLU A 817 -6.16 -19.56 -7.11
CA GLU A 817 -5.88 -20.91 -7.61
C GLU A 817 -7.22 -21.53 -7.98
N GLU A 818 -7.41 -21.82 -9.27
CA GLU A 818 -8.59 -22.51 -9.74
C GLU A 818 -8.83 -23.61 -8.72
N ARG A 819 -9.94 -23.53 -7.96
CA ARG A 819 -10.27 -24.58 -7.00
C ARG A 819 -10.22 -25.86 -7.80
N LYS A 820 -9.20 -26.69 -7.55
CA LYS A 820 -8.86 -27.78 -8.47
C LYS A 820 -10.11 -28.64 -8.62
N SER A 821 -10.74 -28.56 -9.78
CA SER A 821 -11.87 -29.43 -10.07
C SER A 821 -11.34 -30.85 -10.10
N ILE A 822 -11.96 -31.74 -9.32
CA ILE A 822 -11.56 -33.15 -9.24
C ILE A 822 -11.85 -33.87 -10.58
N GLY A 823 -12.61 -33.23 -11.48
CA GLY A 823 -12.91 -33.70 -12.83
C GLY A 823 -14.40 -33.56 -13.16
N ARG A 824 -14.85 -34.26 -14.20
CA ARG A 824 -16.28 -34.41 -14.53
C ARG A 824 -16.75 -35.81 -14.18
N GLU A 825 -18.02 -35.96 -13.81
CA GLU A 825 -18.63 -37.28 -13.61
C GLU A 825 -18.59 -38.09 -14.91
N ASP A 826 -18.22 -39.36 -14.78
CA ASP A 826 -18.13 -40.28 -15.91
C ASP A 826 -18.50 -41.71 -15.48
N ILE A 827 -18.19 -42.69 -16.33
CA ILE A 827 -18.52 -44.11 -16.09
C ILE A 827 -17.79 -44.66 -14.86
N CYS A 828 -16.66 -44.06 -14.46
CA CYS A 828 -15.83 -44.51 -13.35
C CYS A 828 -15.77 -43.50 -12.19
N THR A 829 -16.43 -42.35 -12.30
CA THR A 829 -16.34 -41.25 -11.33
C THR A 829 -17.71 -40.70 -10.99
N GLU A 830 -18.06 -40.66 -9.71
CA GLU A 830 -19.31 -40.09 -9.19
C GLU A 830 -19.00 -39.05 -8.09
N PHE A 831 -19.75 -37.96 -8.06
CA PHE A 831 -19.70 -36.94 -7.02
C PHE A 831 -20.96 -36.93 -6.16
N LYS A 832 -20.76 -36.74 -4.85
CA LYS A 832 -21.83 -36.50 -3.89
C LYS A 832 -21.38 -35.45 -2.89
N THR A 833 -22.26 -34.51 -2.57
CA THR A 833 -21.98 -33.43 -1.63
C THR A 833 -21.92 -33.91 -0.17
N SER A 834 -22.67 -34.97 0.18
CA SER A 834 -22.84 -35.43 1.57
C SER A 834 -23.28 -36.90 1.68
N ILE A 835 -22.95 -37.55 2.81
CA ILE A 835 -23.54 -38.85 3.23
C ILE A 835 -24.77 -38.71 4.13
N VAL A 836 -24.96 -37.54 4.75
CA VAL A 836 -26.04 -37.25 5.72
C VAL A 836 -27.25 -36.64 5.03
N TYR A 837 -27.02 -35.72 4.09
CA TYR A 837 -28.06 -34.89 3.48
C TYR A 837 -28.35 -35.38 2.06
N PRO A 838 -29.52 -35.99 1.81
CA PRO A 838 -29.91 -36.42 0.48
C PRO A 838 -30.31 -35.24 -0.44
N PRO A 839 -30.16 -35.42 -1.78
CA PRO A 839 -30.60 -34.42 -2.74
C PRO A 839 -32.12 -34.20 -2.66
N GLU A 840 -32.57 -32.98 -2.93
CA GLU A 840 -33.98 -32.54 -2.91
C GLU A 840 -34.71 -32.60 -1.55
N ASN A 841 -33.98 -32.77 -0.44
CA ASN A 841 -34.57 -32.90 0.90
C ASN A 841 -34.46 -31.62 1.77
N HIS A 842 -34.44 -30.43 1.17
CA HIS A 842 -34.40 -29.12 1.87
C HIS A 842 -33.36 -28.98 3.01
N MET A 843 -32.19 -29.63 2.89
CA MET A 843 -31.15 -29.69 3.93
C MET A 843 -31.57 -30.38 5.25
N GLU A 844 -32.65 -31.16 5.26
CA GLU A 844 -32.98 -32.03 6.39
C GLU A 844 -32.10 -33.29 6.40
N ALA A 845 -31.47 -33.57 7.55
CA ALA A 845 -30.59 -34.71 7.74
C ALA A 845 -31.38 -36.03 7.64
N ASN A 846 -31.03 -36.88 6.66
CA ASN A 846 -31.57 -38.22 6.52
C ASN A 846 -30.51 -39.19 6.01
N ILE A 847 -29.63 -39.57 6.93
CA ILE A 847 -28.48 -40.43 6.66
C ILE A 847 -28.87 -41.79 6.08
N THR A 848 -30.04 -42.34 6.46
CA THR A 848 -30.48 -43.66 5.98
C THR A 848 -30.80 -43.63 4.49
N LEU A 849 -31.52 -42.61 4.03
CA LEU A 849 -31.89 -42.45 2.63
C LEU A 849 -30.66 -42.17 1.77
N GLN A 850 -29.75 -41.30 2.24
CA GLN A 850 -28.55 -40.98 1.49
C GLN A 850 -27.53 -42.13 1.45
N THR A 851 -27.42 -42.91 2.53
CA THR A 851 -26.62 -44.15 2.54
C THR A 851 -27.15 -45.14 1.48
N LEU A 852 -28.47 -45.28 1.32
CA LEU A 852 -29.05 -46.13 0.27
C LEU A 852 -28.71 -45.66 -1.14
N ASN A 853 -28.69 -44.34 -1.38
CA ASN A 853 -28.28 -43.77 -2.67
C ASN A 853 -26.81 -44.10 -2.98
N ILE A 854 -25.93 -43.94 -1.99
CA ILE A 854 -24.50 -44.27 -2.11
C ILE A 854 -24.31 -45.78 -2.37
N LEU A 855 -25.03 -46.65 -1.66
CA LEU A 855 -24.97 -48.09 -1.88
C LEU A 855 -25.45 -48.49 -3.28
N ARG A 856 -26.44 -47.80 -3.86
CA ARG A 856 -26.85 -48.02 -5.25
C ARG A 856 -25.72 -47.70 -6.23
N VAL A 857 -25.05 -46.55 -6.07
CA VAL A 857 -23.88 -46.17 -6.87
C VAL A 857 -22.77 -47.23 -6.76
N LEU A 858 -22.40 -47.61 -5.53
CA LEU A 858 -21.37 -48.62 -5.31
C LEU A 858 -21.75 -49.98 -5.92
N SER A 859 -23.02 -50.38 -5.84
CA SER A 859 -23.47 -51.63 -6.47
C SER A 859 -23.31 -51.61 -8.00
N ALA A 860 -23.50 -50.45 -8.63
CA ALA A 860 -23.25 -50.28 -10.06
C ALA A 860 -21.75 -50.36 -10.38
N PHE A 861 -20.89 -49.72 -9.57
CA PHE A 861 -19.43 -49.81 -9.75
C PHE A 861 -18.88 -51.23 -9.57
N TYR A 862 -19.33 -51.96 -8.55
CA TYR A 862 -18.98 -53.38 -8.40
C TYR A 862 -19.45 -54.23 -9.58
N ASN A 863 -20.47 -53.77 -10.31
CA ASN A 863 -21.02 -54.50 -11.42
C ASN A 863 -20.37 -54.23 -12.79
N THR A 864 -19.69 -53.10 -12.95
CA THR A 864 -19.18 -52.64 -14.25
C THR A 864 -17.66 -52.78 -14.38
N LYS A 865 -16.90 -51.70 -14.23
CA LYS A 865 -15.44 -51.63 -14.37
C LYS A 865 -14.72 -51.26 -13.06
N GLY A 866 -15.46 -51.10 -11.96
CA GLY A 866 -15.00 -50.36 -10.79
C GLY A 866 -15.26 -48.86 -10.95
N GLY A 867 -14.80 -48.07 -9.99
CA GLY A 867 -14.97 -46.62 -10.00
C GLY A 867 -14.69 -45.97 -8.65
N THR A 868 -14.66 -44.64 -8.64
CA THR A 868 -14.39 -43.81 -7.47
C THR A 868 -15.60 -42.91 -7.21
N LEU A 869 -16.12 -42.97 -5.99
CA LEU A 869 -17.12 -42.06 -5.48
C LEU A 869 -16.43 -41.02 -4.57
N TYR A 870 -16.55 -39.74 -4.89
CA TYR A 870 -16.09 -38.65 -4.03
C TYR A 870 -17.25 -38.07 -3.23
N ILE A 871 -17.11 -38.04 -1.91
CA ILE A 871 -18.10 -37.51 -0.96
C ILE A 871 -17.53 -36.22 -0.35
N GLY A 872 -18.29 -35.13 -0.40
CA GLY A 872 -17.83 -33.77 -0.10
C GLY A 872 -17.48 -32.97 -1.36
N VAL A 873 -18.02 -33.35 -2.52
CA VAL A 873 -17.79 -32.70 -3.82
C VAL A 873 -19.15 -32.43 -4.47
N ASN A 874 -19.33 -31.25 -5.06
CA ASN A 874 -20.57 -30.94 -5.78
C ASN A 874 -20.60 -31.56 -7.18
N ASP A 875 -21.75 -31.51 -7.84
CA ASP A 875 -21.97 -32.10 -9.17
C ASP A 875 -21.06 -31.47 -10.27
N HIS A 876 -20.41 -30.34 -9.97
CA HIS A 876 -19.47 -29.65 -10.87
C HIS A 876 -17.99 -30.03 -10.60
N GLY A 877 -17.74 -31.00 -9.71
CA GLY A 877 -16.39 -31.46 -9.37
C GLY A 877 -15.63 -30.56 -8.38
N ILE A 878 -16.31 -29.59 -7.75
CA ILE A 878 -15.70 -28.65 -6.80
C ILE A 878 -15.77 -29.20 -5.37
N PRO A 879 -14.65 -29.25 -4.62
CA PRO A 879 -14.64 -29.66 -3.22
C PRO A 879 -15.48 -28.71 -2.34
N VAL A 880 -16.50 -29.26 -1.70
CA VAL A 880 -17.35 -28.58 -0.71
C VAL A 880 -16.93 -28.95 0.71
N GLY A 881 -16.36 -30.15 0.89
CA GLY A 881 -15.88 -30.69 2.16
C GLY A 881 -16.98 -31.43 2.95
N ILE A 882 -16.58 -32.36 3.83
CA ILE A 882 -17.49 -33.16 4.66
C ILE A 882 -17.77 -32.57 6.05
N SER A 883 -17.33 -31.34 6.33
CA SER A 883 -17.43 -30.71 7.66
C SER A 883 -18.87 -30.62 8.19
N ASN A 884 -19.85 -30.44 7.29
CA ASN A 884 -21.27 -30.45 7.67
C ASN A 884 -21.77 -31.83 8.10
N ASP A 885 -21.20 -32.90 7.54
CA ASP A 885 -21.55 -34.27 7.90
C ASP A 885 -20.93 -34.65 9.25
N LEU A 886 -19.72 -34.18 9.54
CA LEU A 886 -19.05 -34.40 10.83
C LEU A 886 -19.79 -33.71 12.00
N ASN A 887 -20.57 -32.67 11.72
CA ASN A 887 -21.38 -31.97 12.70
C ASN A 887 -22.72 -32.65 13.04
N ASP A 888 -23.12 -33.69 12.30
CA ASP A 888 -24.32 -34.48 12.58
C ASP A 888 -24.19 -35.25 13.91
N ASP A 889 -25.30 -35.42 14.63
CA ASP A 889 -25.34 -36.06 15.95
C ASP A 889 -24.70 -37.46 15.97
N LYS A 890 -24.69 -38.16 14.83
CA LYS A 890 -24.08 -39.48 14.68
C LYS A 890 -22.55 -39.46 14.72
N PHE A 891 -21.92 -38.39 14.23
CA PHE A 891 -20.46 -38.25 14.12
C PHE A 891 -19.86 -37.27 15.15
N ARG A 892 -20.68 -36.37 15.70
CA ARG A 892 -20.26 -35.35 16.69
C ARG A 892 -19.97 -35.89 18.09
N ASN A 893 -20.73 -36.89 18.56
CA ASN A 893 -20.69 -37.37 19.96
C ASN A 893 -19.83 -38.63 20.16
N LEU A 894 -18.55 -38.55 19.79
CA LEU A 894 -17.61 -39.65 19.94
C LEU A 894 -16.75 -39.46 21.21
N LYS A 895 -16.91 -40.35 22.20
CA LYS A 895 -16.17 -40.34 23.49
C LYS A 895 -14.66 -40.59 23.32
N GLY A 896 -13.93 -39.62 22.78
CA GLY A 896 -12.46 -39.66 22.61
C GLY A 896 -11.96 -40.46 21.41
N LYS A 897 -12.75 -40.62 20.34
CA LYS A 897 -12.33 -41.24 19.08
C LYS A 897 -12.27 -40.22 17.95
N ASP A 898 -11.39 -40.45 16.98
CA ASP A 898 -11.29 -39.61 15.78
C ASP A 898 -12.58 -39.70 14.95
N GLN A 899 -13.12 -38.54 14.57
CA GLN A 899 -14.36 -38.41 13.81
C GLN A 899 -14.19 -38.93 12.37
N LEU A 900 -13.01 -38.78 11.78
CA LEU A 900 -12.72 -39.21 10.42
C LEU A 900 -12.65 -40.75 10.31
N ASP A 901 -12.04 -41.40 11.31
CA ASP A 901 -11.95 -42.86 11.39
C ASP A 901 -13.34 -43.52 11.52
N GLU A 902 -14.21 -42.95 12.36
CA GLU A 902 -15.58 -43.46 12.50
C GLU A 902 -16.42 -43.20 11.24
N TYR A 903 -16.16 -42.12 10.52
CA TYR A 903 -16.78 -41.84 9.22
C TYR A 903 -16.38 -42.88 8.15
N GLN A 904 -15.09 -43.19 8.03
CA GLN A 904 -14.61 -44.26 7.14
C GLN A 904 -15.18 -45.62 7.54
N ARG A 905 -15.16 -45.93 8.84
CA ARG A 905 -15.69 -47.18 9.39
C ARG A 905 -17.19 -47.32 9.14
N TYR A 906 -17.95 -46.22 9.21
CA TYR A 906 -19.37 -46.22 8.93
C TYR A 906 -19.64 -46.68 7.49
N ILE A 907 -18.96 -46.08 6.50
CA ILE A 907 -19.11 -46.46 5.09
C ILE A 907 -18.76 -47.94 4.88
N ALA A 908 -17.62 -48.39 5.38
CA ALA A 908 -17.20 -49.79 5.25
C ALA A 908 -18.18 -50.77 5.92
N THR A 909 -18.77 -50.37 7.06
CA THR A 909 -19.75 -51.18 7.79
C THR A 909 -21.07 -51.29 7.03
N GLU A 910 -21.55 -50.20 6.44
CA GLU A 910 -22.79 -50.20 5.65
C GLU A 910 -22.63 -50.98 4.34
N VAL A 911 -21.49 -50.87 3.66
CA VAL A 911 -21.16 -51.71 2.49
C VAL A 911 -21.13 -53.20 2.87
N ARG A 912 -20.51 -53.55 4.01
CA ARG A 912 -20.47 -54.92 4.51
C ARG A 912 -21.85 -55.48 4.85
N LYS A 913 -22.74 -54.66 5.41
CA LYS A 913 -24.12 -55.05 5.74
C LYS A 913 -24.99 -55.22 4.49
N ALA A 914 -24.81 -54.36 3.49
CA ALA A 914 -25.64 -54.34 2.30
C ALA A 914 -25.30 -55.45 1.29
N PHE A 915 -24.03 -55.82 1.19
CA PHE A 915 -23.54 -56.82 0.22
C PHE A 915 -23.00 -58.07 0.93
N SER A 916 -21.67 -58.18 1.08
CA SER A 916 -21.04 -59.28 1.82
C SER A 916 -19.67 -58.85 2.37
N PRO A 917 -19.09 -59.58 3.36
CA PRO A 917 -17.76 -59.26 3.90
C PRO A 917 -16.66 -59.20 2.84
N SER A 918 -16.75 -60.03 1.80
CA SER A 918 -15.79 -60.10 0.70
C SER A 918 -15.76 -58.84 -0.18
N HIS A 919 -16.83 -58.03 -0.20
CA HIS A 919 -16.85 -56.76 -0.94
C HIS A 919 -15.95 -55.70 -0.28
N THR A 920 -15.64 -55.84 1.02
CA THR A 920 -14.77 -54.93 1.78
C THR A 920 -13.32 -55.42 1.88
N SER A 921 -12.90 -56.43 1.10
CA SER A 921 -11.49 -56.82 1.09
C SER A 921 -10.65 -55.79 0.34
N ALA A 922 -9.38 -55.65 0.76
CA ALA A 922 -8.45 -54.66 0.22
C ALA A 922 -8.29 -54.75 -1.31
N ASP A 923 -8.51 -55.94 -1.90
CA ASP A 923 -8.41 -56.10 -3.34
C ASP A 923 -9.56 -55.46 -4.15
N TYR A 924 -10.69 -55.15 -3.51
CA TYR A 924 -11.90 -54.66 -4.18
C TYR A 924 -12.35 -53.28 -3.71
N PHE A 925 -12.02 -52.88 -2.48
CA PHE A 925 -12.59 -51.69 -1.85
C PHE A 925 -11.58 -50.97 -0.96
N SER A 926 -11.43 -49.66 -1.15
CA SER A 926 -10.70 -48.76 -0.24
C SER A 926 -11.51 -47.50 0.06
N VAL A 927 -11.30 -46.94 1.25
CA VAL A 927 -11.86 -45.64 1.65
C VAL A 927 -10.71 -44.79 2.16
N GLU A 928 -10.54 -43.62 1.56
CA GLU A 928 -9.44 -42.70 1.83
C GLU A 928 -10.02 -41.31 2.17
N MET A 929 -9.36 -40.59 3.07
CA MET A 929 -9.64 -39.17 3.31
C MET A 929 -8.56 -38.36 2.61
N CYS A 930 -8.98 -37.43 1.77
CA CYS A 930 -8.09 -36.58 0.99
C CYS A 930 -8.36 -35.13 1.36
N ASP A 931 -7.29 -34.34 1.49
CA ASP A 931 -7.39 -32.89 1.63
C ASP A 931 -7.30 -32.25 0.24
N TYR A 932 -8.30 -31.46 -0.12
CA TYR A 932 -8.33 -30.64 -1.32
C TYR A 932 -8.59 -29.18 -0.91
N ASP A 933 -7.60 -28.31 -1.05
CA ASP A 933 -7.66 -26.88 -0.69
C ASP A 933 -8.18 -26.60 0.73
N GLY A 934 -7.72 -27.37 1.72
CA GLY A 934 -8.12 -27.22 3.13
C GLY A 934 -9.52 -27.76 3.43
N LYS A 935 -10.11 -28.53 2.50
CA LYS A 935 -11.40 -29.20 2.66
C LYS A 935 -11.21 -30.71 2.59
N THR A 936 -11.64 -31.40 3.63
CA THR A 936 -11.61 -32.86 3.68
C THR A 936 -12.70 -33.47 2.79
N VAL A 937 -12.29 -34.30 1.83
CA VAL A 937 -13.16 -35.09 0.93
C VAL A 937 -12.94 -36.57 1.20
N CYS A 938 -14.02 -37.35 1.24
CA CYS A 938 -13.93 -38.80 1.39
C CYS A 938 -14.00 -39.49 0.04
N LYS A 939 -12.95 -40.24 -0.31
CA LYS A 939 -12.81 -40.99 -1.55
C LYS A 939 -13.11 -42.47 -1.30
N VAL A 940 -14.12 -43.01 -1.98
CA VAL A 940 -14.52 -44.41 -1.88
C VAL A 940 -14.24 -45.10 -3.20
N CYS A 941 -13.25 -46.00 -3.22
CA CYS A 941 -12.77 -46.66 -4.42
C CYS A 941 -13.25 -48.11 -4.50
N VAL A 942 -13.92 -48.46 -5.61
CA VAL A 942 -14.14 -49.84 -6.03
C VAL A 942 -13.07 -50.17 -7.07
N LEU A 943 -12.01 -50.85 -6.63
CA LEU A 943 -10.78 -51.04 -7.41
C LEU A 943 -10.98 -51.94 -8.63
N ARG A 944 -11.92 -52.88 -8.56
CA ARG A 944 -12.24 -53.81 -9.66
C ARG A 944 -13.66 -54.37 -9.53
N PRO A 945 -14.26 -54.84 -10.62
CA PRO A 945 -15.57 -55.48 -10.58
C PRO A 945 -15.57 -56.71 -9.67
N PHE A 946 -16.67 -56.91 -8.94
CA PHE A 946 -16.81 -58.09 -8.09
C PHE A 946 -17.08 -59.35 -8.95
N PRO A 947 -16.59 -60.56 -8.57
CA PRO A 947 -16.80 -61.76 -9.40
C PRO A 947 -18.28 -62.17 -9.55
N GLU A 948 -19.07 -61.94 -8.49
CA GLU A 948 -20.51 -62.19 -8.49
C GLU A 948 -21.29 -60.89 -8.72
N LEU A 949 -22.54 -61.02 -9.17
CA LEU A 949 -23.43 -59.85 -9.30
C LEU A 949 -23.77 -59.26 -7.94
N THR A 950 -23.37 -58.01 -7.73
CA THR A 950 -23.73 -57.24 -6.55
C THR A 950 -25.15 -56.70 -6.70
N ARG A 951 -26.05 -57.12 -5.81
CA ARG A 951 -27.46 -56.69 -5.79
C ARG A 951 -27.68 -55.69 -4.66
N SER A 952 -28.29 -54.54 -4.97
CA SER A 952 -28.76 -53.58 -3.97
C SER A 952 -30.28 -53.71 -3.85
N GLY A 953 -30.78 -54.14 -2.70
CA GLY A 953 -32.22 -54.36 -2.50
C GLY A 953 -32.86 -55.40 -3.43
N GLY A 954 -32.09 -56.40 -3.88
CA GLY A 954 -32.54 -57.44 -4.82
C GLY A 954 -32.46 -57.07 -6.30
N VAL A 955 -32.07 -55.83 -6.62
CA VAL A 955 -31.98 -55.29 -7.98
C VAL A 955 -30.52 -55.16 -8.41
N VAL A 956 -30.24 -55.40 -9.69
CA VAL A 956 -28.92 -55.21 -10.31
C VAL A 956 -28.90 -53.89 -11.08
N TYR A 957 -27.87 -53.10 -10.84
CA TYR A 957 -27.62 -51.84 -11.55
C TYR A 957 -26.37 -51.96 -12.41
N GLU A 958 -26.43 -51.44 -13.64
CA GLU A 958 -25.30 -51.24 -14.55
C GLU A 958 -25.10 -49.75 -14.79
N ARG A 959 -23.86 -49.28 -14.67
CA ARG A 959 -23.50 -47.89 -14.96
C ARG A 959 -23.33 -47.71 -16.48
N GLN A 960 -24.11 -46.79 -17.07
CA GLN A 960 -24.06 -46.42 -18.48
C GLN A 960 -23.90 -44.90 -18.58
N GLY A 961 -22.73 -44.40 -18.99
CA GLY A 961 -22.42 -42.98 -18.85
C GLY A 961 -22.34 -42.56 -17.38
N SER A 962 -23.02 -41.46 -17.02
CA SER A 962 -23.20 -41.00 -15.64
C SER A 962 -24.44 -41.60 -14.95
N GLU A 963 -25.23 -42.42 -15.63
CA GLU A 963 -26.49 -42.96 -15.09
C GLU A 963 -26.35 -44.40 -14.57
N ASN A 964 -27.08 -44.70 -13.49
CA ASN A 964 -27.19 -46.05 -12.93
C ASN A 964 -28.48 -46.72 -13.43
N VAL A 965 -28.38 -47.54 -14.47
CA VAL A 965 -29.51 -48.20 -15.13
C VAL A 965 -29.90 -49.47 -14.40
N ARG A 966 -31.19 -49.60 -14.06
CA ARG A 966 -31.77 -50.81 -13.46
C ARG A 966 -31.95 -51.91 -14.51
N LEU A 967 -31.42 -53.10 -14.25
CA LEU A 967 -31.51 -54.25 -15.15
C LEU A 967 -32.55 -55.28 -14.68
N GLU A 968 -33.49 -55.65 -15.57
CA GLU A 968 -34.52 -56.68 -15.32
C GLU A 968 -34.76 -57.57 -16.54
N GLY A 969 -35.34 -58.75 -16.33
CA GLY A 969 -35.77 -59.66 -17.39
C GLY A 969 -34.63 -60.10 -18.33
N GLU A 970 -34.86 -59.99 -19.64
CA GLU A 970 -33.88 -60.38 -20.67
C GLU A 970 -32.58 -59.56 -20.63
N GLN A 971 -32.65 -58.29 -20.21
CA GLN A 971 -31.48 -57.41 -20.11
C GLN A 971 -30.50 -57.89 -19.03
N LEU A 972 -31.02 -58.36 -17.90
CA LEU A 972 -30.21 -58.95 -16.84
C LEU A 972 -29.54 -60.25 -17.29
N ALA A 973 -30.28 -61.14 -17.98
CA ALA A 973 -29.73 -62.39 -18.50
C ALA A 973 -28.62 -62.16 -19.54
N HIS A 974 -28.79 -61.16 -20.42
CA HIS A 974 -27.77 -60.78 -21.40
C HIS A 974 -26.54 -60.14 -20.72
N PHE A 975 -26.74 -59.31 -19.70
CA PHE A 975 -25.66 -58.72 -18.91
C PHE A 975 -24.86 -59.78 -18.15
N GLU A 976 -25.54 -60.74 -17.50
CA GLU A 976 -24.90 -61.87 -16.81
C GLU A 976 -24.00 -62.68 -17.75
N LYS A 977 -24.47 -62.97 -18.96
CA LYS A 977 -23.70 -63.74 -19.96
C LYS A 977 -22.45 -62.97 -20.41
N ARG A 978 -22.60 -61.70 -20.82
CA ARG A 978 -21.48 -60.85 -21.25
C ARG A 978 -20.42 -60.68 -20.15
N ARG A 979 -20.86 -60.59 -18.89
CA ARG A 979 -19.96 -60.43 -17.75
C ARG A 979 -19.18 -61.71 -17.44
N LYS A 980 -19.82 -62.88 -17.49
CA LYS A 980 -19.13 -64.17 -17.34
C LYS A 980 -18.05 -64.35 -18.40
N GLU A 981 -18.37 -64.05 -19.67
CA GLU A 981 -17.41 -64.09 -20.78
C GLU A 981 -16.23 -63.14 -20.56
N ARG A 982 -16.48 -61.90 -20.09
CA ARG A 982 -15.42 -60.93 -19.78
C ARG A 982 -14.53 -61.38 -18.61
N PHE A 983 -15.14 -61.89 -17.54
CA PHE A 983 -14.42 -62.33 -16.36
C PHE A 983 -13.56 -63.57 -16.64
N GLU A 984 -14.05 -64.49 -17.47
CA GLU A 984 -13.27 -65.65 -17.94
C GLU A 984 -12.10 -65.22 -18.84
N ALA A 985 -12.29 -64.22 -19.70
CA ALA A 985 -11.23 -63.65 -20.53
C ALA A 985 -10.14 -62.94 -19.71
N GLU A 986 -10.53 -62.09 -18.74
CA GLU A 986 -9.59 -61.41 -17.83
C GLU A 986 -8.83 -62.39 -16.93
N ARG A 987 -9.52 -63.44 -16.44
CA ARG A 987 -8.88 -64.51 -15.65
C ARG A 987 -7.87 -65.28 -16.48
N LYS A 988 -8.16 -65.52 -17.77
CA LYS A 988 -7.25 -66.21 -18.69
C LYS A 988 -6.01 -65.35 -19.01
N GLN A 989 -6.20 -64.05 -19.28
CA GLN A 989 -5.10 -63.10 -19.46
C GLN A 989 -4.23 -62.97 -18.21
N ARG A 990 -4.81 -62.99 -17.01
CA ARG A 990 -4.04 -62.97 -15.76
C ARG A 990 -3.25 -64.25 -15.53
N LEU A 991 -3.86 -65.41 -15.77
CA LEU A 991 -3.15 -66.68 -15.69
C LEU A 991 -2.01 -66.73 -16.70
N GLU A 992 -2.18 -66.18 -17.91
CA GLU A 992 -1.14 -66.05 -18.93
C GLU A 992 -0.04 -65.04 -18.51
N ALA A 993 -0.39 -63.90 -17.91
CA ALA A 993 0.58 -62.91 -17.41
C ALA A 993 1.36 -63.42 -16.18
N GLU A 994 0.71 -64.14 -15.26
CA GLU A 994 1.35 -64.80 -14.12
C GLU A 994 2.22 -65.97 -14.57
N TYR A 995 1.82 -66.72 -15.62
CA TYR A 995 2.67 -67.74 -16.24
C TYR A 995 3.91 -67.11 -16.88
N GLN A 996 3.77 -65.98 -17.59
CA GLN A 996 4.90 -65.28 -18.20
C GLN A 996 5.83 -64.64 -17.16
N ALA A 997 5.29 -64.13 -16.05
CA ALA A 997 6.08 -63.61 -14.93
C ALA A 997 6.78 -64.74 -14.13
N ALA A 998 6.18 -65.93 -14.07
CA ALA A 998 6.79 -67.11 -13.44
C ALA A 998 7.88 -67.77 -14.32
N GLU A 999 7.73 -67.73 -15.65
CA GLU A 999 8.74 -68.24 -16.60
C GLU A 999 9.98 -67.33 -16.72
N THR A 1000 9.92 -66.07 -16.28
CA THR A 1000 11.05 -65.12 -16.34
C THR A 1000 12.05 -65.22 -15.17
N THR A 1001 11.91 -66.19 -14.26
CA THR A 1001 12.77 -66.31 -13.07
C THR A 1001 13.41 -67.70 -12.87
N VAL A 1002 14.36 -68.08 -13.75
CA VAL A 1002 15.45 -69.06 -13.46
C VAL A 1002 16.74 -68.59 -14.19
N PRO A 1003 17.95 -68.69 -13.59
CA PRO A 1003 19.11 -67.84 -13.95
C PRO A 1003 20.18 -68.49 -14.86
N GLU A 1004 21.09 -67.63 -15.34
CA GLU A 1004 22.40 -67.86 -16.01
C GLU A 1004 22.40 -68.27 -17.49
N ASP A 1005 22.78 -67.36 -18.40
CA ASP A 1005 24.15 -67.20 -18.94
C ASP A 1005 24.18 -66.24 -20.15
N HIS A 1006 25.34 -65.62 -20.37
CA HIS A 1006 25.63 -64.63 -21.41
C HIS A 1006 25.31 -65.09 -22.86
N GLU A 1007 24.78 -64.20 -23.70
CA GLU A 1007 25.43 -63.69 -24.93
C GLU A 1007 24.49 -62.84 -25.81
N ALA A 1008 25.07 -61.80 -26.42
CA ALA A 1008 24.43 -60.85 -27.30
C ALA A 1008 24.29 -61.39 -28.74
N GLN A 1009 23.19 -61.06 -29.44
CA GLN A 1009 23.24 -60.36 -30.74
C GLN A 1009 21.86 -60.10 -31.37
N TRP A 1010 21.74 -58.88 -31.89
CA TRP A 1010 20.73 -58.39 -32.84
C TRP A 1010 20.60 -59.21 -34.12
N SER A 1011 19.40 -59.21 -34.71
CA SER A 1011 19.19 -58.86 -36.12
C SER A 1011 17.71 -58.52 -36.37
N GLY A 1012 17.49 -57.48 -37.18
CA GLY A 1012 16.16 -56.91 -37.46
C GLY A 1012 15.61 -57.22 -38.85
N GLY A 1013 14.72 -56.32 -39.29
CA GLY A 1013 14.12 -56.22 -40.63
C GLY A 1013 12.59 -56.29 -40.57
N GLU A 1014 11.78 -55.56 -41.35
CA GLU A 1014 12.03 -54.57 -42.40
C GLU A 1014 10.66 -54.00 -42.88
N ASN A 1015 10.67 -52.75 -43.37
CA ASN A 1015 9.93 -52.17 -44.52
C ASN A 1015 8.38 -52.15 -44.62
N PHE A 1016 7.83 -50.97 -44.94
CA PHE A 1016 7.20 -50.70 -46.25
C PHE A 1016 7.24 -49.21 -46.64
N GLN A 1017 7.60 -48.97 -47.90
CA GLN A 1017 7.92 -47.71 -48.59
C GLN A 1017 6.71 -47.02 -49.27
N THR A 1018 6.91 -45.76 -49.71
CA THR A 1018 6.80 -45.23 -51.12
C THR A 1018 6.30 -43.76 -51.10
N ASN A 1019 6.67 -42.78 -51.95
CA ASN A 1019 7.71 -42.55 -52.97
C ASN A 1019 7.74 -41.03 -53.29
N GLU A 1020 8.94 -40.45 -53.33
CA GLU A 1020 9.54 -39.55 -54.35
C GLU A 1020 8.70 -38.58 -55.22
N VAL A 1021 9.26 -37.37 -55.48
CA VAL A 1021 9.62 -36.81 -56.82
C VAL A 1021 10.57 -35.58 -56.64
N GLU A 1022 11.41 -35.39 -57.67
CA GLU A 1022 12.76 -34.80 -57.78
C GLU A 1022 12.94 -33.26 -57.77
N GLN A 1023 14.22 -32.87 -57.61
CA GLN A 1023 14.85 -31.55 -57.48
C GLN A 1023 14.98 -30.74 -58.81
N PRO A 1024 15.49 -29.49 -58.73
CA PRO A 1024 16.82 -29.27 -59.34
C PRO A 1024 17.83 -28.46 -58.51
N LEU A 1025 19.06 -29.00 -58.52
CA LEU A 1025 20.41 -28.46 -58.21
C LEU A 1025 20.66 -26.96 -58.53
N LYS A 1026 21.35 -26.16 -57.70
CA LYS A 1026 22.82 -25.99 -57.44
C LYS A 1026 22.95 -24.78 -56.46
N THR A 1027 23.87 -24.59 -55.53
CA THR A 1027 25.30 -24.93 -55.34
C THR A 1027 25.70 -24.55 -53.89
N SER A 1028 26.85 -25.09 -53.43
CA SER A 1028 27.73 -24.72 -52.29
C SER A 1028 27.38 -25.18 -50.86
N ASP A 1029 28.03 -26.27 -50.47
CA ASP A 1029 28.96 -26.45 -49.33
C ASP A 1029 28.57 -26.06 -47.88
N LEU A 1030 28.76 -27.07 -47.01
CA LEU A 1030 29.11 -27.03 -45.58
C LEU A 1030 28.00 -26.69 -44.55
N SER A 1031 27.41 -27.72 -43.95
CA SER A 1031 27.38 -27.96 -42.48
C SER A 1031 26.40 -29.09 -42.15
N ALA A 1032 26.94 -30.28 -41.91
CA ALA A 1032 26.24 -31.32 -41.18
C ALA A 1032 26.93 -31.40 -39.81
N ASP A 1033 26.27 -30.94 -38.75
CA ASP A 1033 26.47 -31.46 -37.41
C ASP A 1033 25.20 -31.18 -36.58
N ALA A 1034 24.46 -32.24 -36.33
CA ALA A 1034 23.29 -32.28 -35.46
C ALA A 1034 23.53 -33.33 -34.36
N SER A 1035 23.13 -32.98 -33.12
CA SER A 1035 22.74 -33.85 -31.99
C SER A 1035 23.82 -34.58 -31.16
N PHE A 1036 24.54 -33.86 -30.30
CA PHE A 1036 25.02 -34.40 -29.01
C PHE A 1036 24.34 -33.61 -27.88
N GLU A 1037 23.52 -34.28 -27.06
CA GLU A 1037 22.90 -33.70 -25.87
C GLU A 1037 23.64 -34.17 -24.62
N PRO A 1038 24.27 -33.27 -23.83
CA PRO A 1038 25.00 -33.64 -22.63
C PRO A 1038 24.04 -34.16 -21.55
N THR A 1039 24.45 -35.20 -20.82
CA THR A 1039 23.69 -35.78 -19.69
C THR A 1039 24.08 -35.17 -18.34
N ILE A 1040 25.13 -34.34 -18.29
CA ILE A 1040 25.51 -33.57 -17.09
C ILE A 1040 25.40 -32.09 -17.45
N ALA A 1041 24.74 -31.31 -16.60
CA ALA A 1041 24.58 -29.88 -16.82
C ALA A 1041 25.86 -29.10 -16.47
N THR A 1042 26.04 -27.95 -17.10
CA THR A 1042 27.10 -26.97 -16.79
C THR A 1042 26.50 -25.57 -16.70
N ALA A 1043 27.23 -24.62 -16.11
CA ALA A 1043 26.74 -23.27 -15.87
C ALA A 1043 26.39 -22.57 -17.19
N THR A 1044 25.19 -21.99 -17.27
CA THR A 1044 24.65 -21.41 -18.52
C THR A 1044 25.37 -20.17 -18.98
N GLN A 1045 25.88 -19.38 -18.02
CA GLN A 1045 26.61 -18.14 -18.30
C GLN A 1045 28.10 -18.37 -18.59
N ARG A 1046 28.60 -19.59 -18.37
CA ARG A 1046 30.00 -19.92 -18.63
C ARG A 1046 30.20 -20.25 -20.11
N ASN A 1047 31.22 -19.65 -20.71
CA ASN A 1047 31.61 -20.00 -22.08
C ASN A 1047 32.20 -21.41 -22.12
N ASN A 1048 31.43 -22.37 -22.66
CA ASN A 1048 31.85 -23.75 -22.85
C ASN A 1048 31.80 -24.18 -24.32
N VAL A 1049 32.23 -23.29 -25.22
CA VAL A 1049 32.30 -23.55 -26.66
C VAL A 1049 33.48 -24.46 -26.97
N LEU A 1050 33.23 -25.62 -27.58
CA LEU A 1050 34.26 -26.66 -27.74
C LEU A 1050 34.96 -26.62 -29.10
N LEU A 1051 34.28 -26.09 -30.13
CA LEU A 1051 34.70 -26.16 -31.52
C LEU A 1051 35.10 -24.79 -32.03
N ASN A 1052 36.25 -24.73 -32.71
CA ASN A 1052 36.87 -23.47 -33.14
C ASN A 1052 36.12 -22.70 -34.24
N TYR A 1053 35.06 -23.28 -34.79
CA TYR A 1053 34.20 -22.68 -35.79
C TYR A 1053 32.84 -22.25 -35.24
N GLU A 1054 32.55 -22.52 -33.96
CA GLU A 1054 31.36 -22.03 -33.27
C GLU A 1054 31.57 -20.57 -32.82
N GLU A 1055 30.48 -19.80 -32.78
CA GLU A 1055 30.50 -18.42 -32.27
C GLU A 1055 30.95 -18.39 -30.81
N ASP A 1056 31.68 -17.33 -30.42
CA ASP A 1056 32.27 -17.16 -29.08
C ASP A 1056 33.34 -18.20 -28.67
N PHE A 1057 33.94 -18.94 -29.60
CA PHE A 1057 35.06 -19.84 -29.28
C PHE A 1057 36.28 -19.11 -28.69
N ILE A 1058 36.69 -19.53 -27.48
CA ILE A 1058 37.91 -19.12 -26.81
C ILE A 1058 38.87 -20.31 -26.79
N SER A 1059 40.12 -20.12 -27.20
CA SER A 1059 41.12 -21.19 -27.24
C SER A 1059 41.40 -21.74 -25.83
N PRO A 1060 41.02 -22.99 -25.51
CA PRO A 1060 41.22 -23.56 -24.19
C PRO A 1060 42.64 -24.12 -24.01
N LEU A 1061 43.09 -24.24 -22.77
CA LEU A 1061 44.33 -24.91 -22.37
C LEU A 1061 44.24 -26.42 -22.56
N CYS A 1062 43.11 -26.99 -22.14
CA CYS A 1062 42.79 -28.40 -22.22
C CYS A 1062 41.27 -28.58 -22.02
N PHE A 1063 40.80 -29.81 -22.16
CA PHE A 1063 39.41 -30.21 -22.01
C PHE A 1063 39.29 -31.27 -20.93
N LEU A 1064 38.29 -31.16 -20.08
CA LEU A 1064 37.94 -32.18 -19.09
C LEU A 1064 36.64 -32.86 -19.51
N THR A 1065 36.73 -34.13 -19.89
CA THR A 1065 35.57 -34.91 -20.35
C THR A 1065 35.13 -35.89 -19.28
N PHE A 1066 33.86 -35.80 -18.88
CA PHE A 1066 33.16 -36.73 -18.00
C PHE A 1066 32.47 -37.79 -18.85
N SER A 1067 32.57 -39.06 -18.45
CA SER A 1067 31.95 -40.19 -19.12
C SER A 1067 30.77 -40.73 -18.32
N LYS A 1068 29.80 -41.36 -19.01
CA LYS A 1068 28.61 -41.99 -18.40
C LYS A 1068 28.94 -43.11 -17.41
N ASN A 1069 30.15 -43.66 -17.47
CA ASN A 1069 30.66 -44.70 -16.56
C ASN A 1069 31.27 -44.13 -15.26
N ASN A 1070 30.92 -42.89 -14.89
CA ASN A 1070 31.37 -42.24 -13.67
C ASN A 1070 32.91 -42.08 -13.58
N SER A 1071 33.53 -41.72 -14.70
CA SER A 1071 34.94 -41.37 -14.81
C SER A 1071 35.14 -40.06 -15.57
N ALA A 1072 36.32 -39.43 -15.42
CA ALA A 1072 36.69 -38.21 -16.11
C ALA A 1072 38.11 -38.32 -16.68
N LYS A 1073 38.39 -37.65 -17.80
CA LYS A 1073 39.69 -37.64 -18.48
C LYS A 1073 40.08 -36.24 -18.91
N LEU A 1074 41.35 -35.90 -18.76
CA LEU A 1074 41.93 -34.66 -19.25
C LEU A 1074 42.48 -34.84 -20.67
N LEU A 1075 42.15 -33.93 -21.58
CA LEU A 1075 42.48 -33.99 -23.00
C LEU A 1075 43.14 -32.69 -23.46
N ARG A 1076 44.25 -32.76 -24.21
CA ARG A 1076 44.84 -31.54 -24.81
C ARG A 1076 44.09 -30.98 -26.00
N LYS A 1077 43.33 -31.82 -26.68
CA LYS A 1077 42.63 -31.48 -27.92
C LYS A 1077 41.28 -32.19 -27.94
N TYR A 1078 40.24 -31.44 -28.26
CA TYR A 1078 38.90 -31.95 -28.51
C TYR A 1078 38.75 -32.26 -30.00
N TYR A 1079 38.33 -33.48 -30.33
CA TYR A 1079 38.24 -33.95 -31.72
C TYR A 1079 36.79 -34.24 -32.14
N ARG A 1080 35.97 -34.79 -31.24
CA ARG A 1080 34.50 -34.95 -31.34
C ARG A 1080 33.97 -35.58 -30.04
N ALA A 1081 32.70 -35.38 -29.69
CA ALA A 1081 32.05 -36.11 -28.61
C ALA A 1081 31.97 -37.61 -28.94
N GLU A 1082 32.41 -38.46 -28.01
CA GLU A 1082 32.24 -39.91 -28.06
C GLU A 1082 30.88 -40.32 -27.49
N LYS A 1083 30.36 -41.50 -27.85
CA LYS A 1083 29.04 -41.98 -27.37
C LYS A 1083 28.96 -42.13 -25.84
N GLU A 1084 30.11 -42.32 -25.19
CA GLU A 1084 30.25 -42.49 -23.74
C GLU A 1084 30.44 -41.16 -23.01
N ASP A 1085 30.58 -40.04 -23.71
CA ASP A 1085 30.74 -38.72 -23.10
C ASP A 1085 29.42 -38.24 -22.51
N ALA A 1086 29.48 -37.73 -21.28
CA ALA A 1086 28.37 -37.17 -20.53
C ALA A 1086 28.43 -35.62 -20.52
N LEU A 1087 29.63 -35.04 -20.44
CA LEU A 1087 29.90 -33.61 -20.54
C LEU A 1087 31.38 -33.37 -20.83
N THR A 1088 31.71 -32.38 -21.65
CA THR A 1088 33.09 -31.90 -21.84
C THR A 1088 33.19 -30.43 -21.47
N LEU A 1089 34.14 -30.08 -20.61
CA LEU A 1089 34.45 -28.71 -20.20
C LEU A 1089 35.71 -28.20 -20.90
N ALA A 1090 35.62 -27.09 -21.64
CA ALA A 1090 36.77 -26.39 -22.21
C ALA A 1090 37.41 -25.49 -21.14
N ILE A 1091 38.62 -25.81 -20.67
CA ILE A 1091 39.29 -25.06 -19.59
C ILE A 1091 40.08 -23.89 -20.17
N HIS A 1092 39.70 -22.67 -19.80
CA HIS A 1092 40.34 -21.44 -20.29
C HIS A 1092 41.57 -21.05 -19.47
N LYS A 1093 42.42 -20.18 -20.03
CA LYS A 1093 43.67 -19.76 -19.38
C LYS A 1093 43.44 -19.01 -18.05
N ASP A 1094 42.35 -18.26 -17.94
CA ASP A 1094 41.99 -17.53 -16.72
C ASP A 1094 41.34 -18.40 -15.64
N GLU A 1095 41.08 -19.68 -15.92
CA GLU A 1095 40.48 -20.66 -15.01
C GLU A 1095 41.52 -21.56 -14.32
N GLU A 1096 42.82 -21.41 -14.60
CA GLU A 1096 43.89 -22.26 -14.06
C GLU A 1096 43.97 -22.22 -12.51
N ASN A 1097 43.63 -21.09 -11.91
CA ASN A 1097 43.58 -20.89 -10.46
C ASN A 1097 42.16 -20.95 -9.89
N ALA A 1098 41.17 -21.35 -10.68
CA ALA A 1098 39.77 -21.46 -10.28
C ALA A 1098 39.47 -22.81 -9.60
N TRP A 1099 38.20 -23.07 -9.34
CA TRP A 1099 37.69 -24.27 -8.68
C TRP A 1099 36.79 -25.07 -9.62
N LEU A 1100 37.03 -26.38 -9.73
CA LEU A 1100 36.08 -27.31 -10.33
C LEU A 1100 34.98 -27.58 -9.30
N VAL A 1101 33.74 -27.23 -9.63
CA VAL A 1101 32.57 -27.46 -8.78
C VAL A 1101 31.78 -28.63 -9.33
N LEU A 1102 31.52 -29.63 -8.48
CA LEU A 1102 30.73 -30.82 -8.80
C LEU A 1102 29.48 -30.87 -7.92
N GLY A 1103 28.33 -31.06 -8.55
CA GLY A 1103 27.01 -31.18 -7.92
C GLY A 1103 26.37 -32.53 -8.20
N TYR A 1104 25.94 -33.20 -7.14
CA TYR A 1104 25.36 -34.55 -7.17
C TYR A 1104 23.83 -34.51 -6.98
N ALA A 1105 23.12 -35.55 -7.45
CA ALA A 1105 21.66 -35.63 -7.46
C ALA A 1105 21.00 -35.52 -6.05
N ASP A 1106 21.74 -35.92 -5.01
CA ASP A 1106 21.36 -35.82 -3.60
C ASP A 1106 21.56 -34.41 -3.01
N GLY A 1107 21.98 -33.44 -3.84
CA GLY A 1107 22.27 -32.07 -3.43
C GLY A 1107 23.66 -31.87 -2.82
N GLY A 1108 24.54 -32.89 -2.87
CA GLY A 1108 25.93 -32.76 -2.43
C GLY A 1108 26.72 -31.83 -3.35
N LEU A 1109 27.49 -30.90 -2.76
CA LEU A 1109 28.35 -29.96 -3.49
C LEU A 1109 29.79 -30.05 -2.99
N VAL A 1110 30.73 -30.15 -3.93
CA VAL A 1110 32.17 -30.13 -3.64
C VAL A 1110 32.88 -29.18 -4.60
N ARG A 1111 33.92 -28.49 -4.10
CA ARG A 1111 34.85 -27.72 -4.93
C ARG A 1111 36.25 -28.33 -4.88
N ILE A 1112 36.92 -28.43 -6.02
CA ILE A 1112 38.24 -29.03 -6.15
C ILE A 1112 39.17 -28.00 -6.79
N PRO A 1113 40.37 -27.72 -6.23
CA PRO A 1113 41.31 -26.81 -6.85
C PRO A 1113 41.69 -27.28 -8.26
N MET A 1114 41.60 -26.40 -9.28
CA MET A 1114 41.94 -26.77 -10.66
C MET A 1114 43.39 -27.28 -10.80
N LYS A 1115 44.31 -26.81 -9.95
CA LYS A 1115 45.69 -27.33 -9.86
C LYS A 1115 45.73 -28.84 -9.66
N HIS A 1116 44.87 -29.40 -8.81
CA HIS A 1116 44.83 -30.85 -8.55
C HIS A 1116 44.32 -31.66 -9.75
N VAL A 1117 43.57 -31.03 -10.66
CA VAL A 1117 43.04 -31.63 -11.88
C VAL A 1117 44.05 -31.50 -13.02
N LEU A 1118 44.66 -30.33 -13.18
CA LEU A 1118 45.64 -30.00 -14.23
C LEU A 1118 47.01 -30.68 -14.01
N ASP A 1119 47.37 -31.01 -12.77
CA ASP A 1119 48.58 -31.77 -12.44
C ASP A 1119 48.50 -33.27 -12.84
N LYS A 1120 47.37 -33.73 -13.40
CA LYS A 1120 47.19 -35.12 -13.84
C LYS A 1120 47.67 -35.31 -15.27
N ASP A 1121 48.23 -36.48 -15.55
CA ASP A 1121 48.65 -36.86 -16.90
C ASP A 1121 47.47 -36.88 -17.87
N ASP A 1122 47.69 -36.37 -19.09
CA ASP A 1122 46.69 -36.41 -20.16
C ASP A 1122 46.22 -37.86 -20.40
N TYR A 1123 44.93 -38.03 -20.71
CA TYR A 1123 44.27 -39.31 -20.98
C TYR A 1123 44.21 -40.29 -19.79
N LYS A 1124 44.68 -39.91 -18.60
CA LYS A 1124 44.53 -40.72 -17.39
C LYS A 1124 43.09 -40.67 -16.89
N GLU A 1125 42.52 -41.85 -16.67
CA GLU A 1125 41.17 -41.99 -16.15
C GLU A 1125 41.11 -41.63 -14.65
N LEU A 1126 40.30 -40.63 -14.32
CA LEU A 1126 40.02 -40.15 -12.98
C LEU A 1126 38.66 -40.71 -12.56
N LYS A 1127 38.61 -41.41 -11.43
CA LYS A 1127 37.34 -41.97 -10.92
C LYS A 1127 36.56 -40.93 -10.12
N LEU A 1128 35.25 -40.88 -10.33
CA LEU A 1128 34.32 -40.06 -9.54
C LEU A 1128 33.77 -40.86 -8.34
N ALA A 1129 33.01 -40.21 -7.47
CA ALA A 1129 32.33 -40.85 -6.34
C ALA A 1129 31.22 -41.81 -6.81
N LEU A 1130 31.18 -43.04 -6.30
CA LEU A 1130 30.25 -44.10 -6.73
C LEU A 1130 28.85 -44.04 -6.09
N GLU A 1131 28.67 -43.25 -5.03
CA GLU A 1131 27.48 -43.32 -4.16
C GLU A 1131 26.29 -42.47 -4.62
N SER A 1132 26.49 -41.52 -5.55
CA SER A 1132 25.44 -40.61 -6.06
C SER A 1132 25.78 -40.19 -7.50
N GLU A 1133 24.76 -39.98 -8.33
CA GLU A 1133 24.89 -39.58 -9.73
C GLU A 1133 25.37 -38.12 -9.83
N LEU A 1134 26.40 -37.86 -10.64
CA LEU A 1134 26.87 -36.52 -10.94
C LEU A 1134 25.92 -35.86 -11.95
N VAL A 1135 25.29 -34.75 -11.57
CA VAL A 1135 24.27 -34.09 -12.40
C VAL A 1135 24.70 -32.70 -12.88
N PHE A 1136 25.70 -32.11 -12.22
CA PHE A 1136 26.23 -30.79 -12.56
C PHE A 1136 27.75 -30.72 -12.41
N ALA A 1137 28.44 -30.14 -13.39
CA ALA A 1137 29.86 -29.84 -13.30
C ALA A 1137 30.23 -28.54 -14.04
N THR A 1138 30.99 -27.68 -13.38
CA THR A 1138 31.41 -26.38 -13.94
C THR A 1138 32.70 -25.88 -13.28
N ILE A 1139 33.26 -24.80 -13.81
CA ILE A 1139 34.43 -24.11 -13.24
C ILE A 1139 33.99 -22.73 -12.77
N ALA A 1140 34.29 -22.41 -11.51
CA ALA A 1140 33.90 -21.17 -10.87
C ALA A 1140 35.08 -20.52 -10.12
N LYS A 1141 35.12 -19.20 -10.08
CA LYS A 1141 36.10 -18.44 -9.29
C LYS A 1141 35.68 -18.43 -7.83
N GLU A 1142 36.63 -18.11 -6.97
CA GLU A 1142 36.40 -18.10 -5.52
C GLU A 1142 35.38 -17.02 -5.09
N ASP A 1143 35.25 -15.94 -5.87
CA ASP A 1143 34.32 -14.83 -5.61
C ASP A 1143 32.92 -15.02 -6.22
N ASP A 1144 32.71 -16.12 -6.95
CA ASP A 1144 31.41 -16.47 -7.52
C ASP A 1144 30.47 -17.08 -6.46
N ALA A 1145 29.19 -17.19 -6.81
CA ALA A 1145 28.18 -17.84 -5.98
C ALA A 1145 27.46 -18.97 -6.73
N ILE A 1146 27.08 -20.03 -6.02
CA ILE A 1146 26.26 -21.13 -6.51
C ILE A 1146 24.80 -20.90 -6.11
N LEU A 1147 23.91 -21.00 -7.08
CA LEU A 1147 22.48 -20.98 -6.91
C LEU A 1147 21.95 -22.41 -7.00
N THR A 1148 21.31 -22.87 -5.92
CA THR A 1148 20.71 -24.21 -5.84
C THR A 1148 19.19 -24.08 -5.88
N PHE A 1149 18.56 -24.79 -6.81
CA PHE A 1149 17.12 -24.89 -6.95
C PHE A 1149 16.64 -26.26 -6.48
N THR A 1150 15.62 -26.27 -5.63
CA THR A 1150 15.01 -27.49 -5.09
C THR A 1150 13.49 -27.41 -5.18
N ALA A 1151 12.82 -28.56 -5.15
CA ALA A 1151 11.37 -28.67 -5.08
C ALA A 1151 10.96 -29.58 -3.93
N ASP A 1152 9.83 -29.26 -3.30
CA ASP A 1152 9.21 -30.10 -2.28
C ASP A 1152 8.16 -31.06 -2.87
N ARG A 1153 7.46 -31.80 -1.99
CA ARG A 1153 6.40 -32.77 -2.32
C ARG A 1153 5.22 -32.21 -3.11
N ASN A 1154 4.97 -30.92 -2.94
CA ASN A 1154 3.84 -30.24 -3.56
C ASN A 1154 4.23 -29.63 -4.91
N GLY A 1155 5.52 -29.74 -5.29
CA GLY A 1155 6.08 -29.09 -6.46
C GLY A 1155 6.48 -27.64 -6.21
N ASP A 1156 6.43 -27.16 -4.97
CA ASP A 1156 6.83 -25.80 -4.63
C ASP A 1156 8.36 -25.68 -4.74
N ARG A 1157 8.80 -24.82 -5.65
CA ARG A 1157 10.22 -24.61 -5.92
C ARG A 1157 10.80 -23.59 -4.95
N SER A 1158 12.01 -23.83 -4.47
CA SER A 1158 12.82 -22.89 -3.70
C SER A 1158 14.20 -22.73 -4.33
N MET A 1159 14.78 -21.53 -4.19
CA MET A 1159 16.13 -21.20 -4.62
C MET A 1159 16.97 -20.73 -3.44
N ARG A 1160 18.26 -21.05 -3.44
CA ARG A 1160 19.20 -20.65 -2.39
C ARG A 1160 20.55 -20.29 -2.99
N LEU A 1161 21.15 -19.20 -2.52
CA LEU A 1161 22.40 -18.65 -3.04
C LEU A 1161 23.54 -18.80 -2.02
N ASP A 1162 24.53 -19.63 -2.28
CA ASP A 1162 25.68 -19.83 -1.41
C ASP A 1162 26.97 -19.37 -2.11
N SER A 1163 27.94 -18.81 -1.38
CA SER A 1163 29.25 -18.47 -1.95
C SER A 1163 30.03 -19.74 -2.29
N VAL A 1164 30.80 -19.74 -3.39
CA VAL A 1164 31.68 -20.87 -3.74
C VAL A 1164 32.67 -21.16 -2.60
N ARG A 1165 33.10 -20.15 -1.83
CA ARG A 1165 33.96 -20.34 -0.64
C ARG A 1165 33.35 -21.22 0.45
N ALA A 1166 32.02 -21.22 0.55
CA ALA A 1166 31.29 -21.98 1.55
C ALA A 1166 31.13 -23.46 1.17
N ILE A 1167 31.40 -23.83 -0.09
CA ILE A 1167 31.39 -25.23 -0.54
C ILE A 1167 32.60 -25.95 0.05
N SER A 1168 32.39 -27.18 0.53
CA SER A 1168 33.45 -28.02 1.08
C SER A 1168 34.54 -28.30 0.05
N GLU A 1169 35.80 -28.09 0.43
CA GLU A 1169 36.96 -28.36 -0.42
C GLU A 1169 37.27 -29.86 -0.46
N GLY A 1170 37.30 -30.43 -1.66
CA GLY A 1170 37.66 -31.81 -1.93
C GLY A 1170 39.12 -31.96 -2.37
N SER A 1171 39.82 -32.94 -1.83
CA SER A 1171 41.20 -33.26 -2.21
C SER A 1171 41.31 -34.09 -3.50
N SER A 1172 40.20 -34.64 -4.03
CA SER A 1172 40.15 -35.42 -5.27
C SER A 1172 38.74 -35.44 -5.87
N LEU A 1173 38.60 -35.89 -7.13
CA LEU A 1173 37.30 -36.08 -7.82
C LEU A 1173 36.40 -37.15 -7.18
N GLN A 1174 36.89 -37.87 -6.16
CA GLN A 1174 36.10 -38.84 -5.40
C GLN A 1174 35.43 -38.22 -4.16
N ALA A 1175 35.70 -36.95 -3.86
CA ALA A 1175 35.05 -36.26 -2.78
C ALA A 1175 33.60 -35.90 -3.17
N ARG A 1176 32.63 -36.21 -2.31
CA ARG A 1176 31.20 -35.92 -2.53
C ARG A 1176 30.78 -34.53 -2.03
N GLY A 1177 31.55 -34.00 -1.08
CA GLY A 1177 31.24 -32.74 -0.41
C GLY A 1177 30.01 -32.82 0.49
N GLU A 1178 29.45 -31.67 0.83
CA GLU A 1178 28.31 -31.53 1.75
C GLU A 1178 27.08 -30.96 1.05
N CYS A 1179 25.89 -31.38 1.47
CA CYS A 1179 24.65 -30.75 1.05
C CYS A 1179 24.43 -29.48 1.88
N LEU A 1180 24.47 -28.32 1.20
CA LEU A 1180 24.29 -27.03 1.87
C LEU A 1180 22.83 -26.78 2.26
N VAL A 1181 21.87 -27.39 1.55
CA VAL A 1181 20.44 -27.31 1.84
C VAL A 1181 20.11 -28.24 3.01
N LYS A 1182 19.87 -27.67 4.20
CA LYS A 1182 19.56 -28.43 5.42
C LYS A 1182 18.06 -28.73 5.59
N ASP A 1183 17.22 -27.99 4.86
CA ASP A 1183 15.77 -28.21 4.84
C ASP A 1183 15.46 -29.44 3.97
N LYS A 1184 14.44 -30.22 4.34
CA LYS A 1184 14.07 -31.42 3.57
C LYS A 1184 13.44 -31.00 2.24
N PHE A 1185 14.21 -31.09 1.15
CA PHE A 1185 13.69 -31.05 -0.22
C PHE A 1185 13.47 -32.48 -0.73
N GLU A 1186 12.51 -32.67 -1.65
CA GLU A 1186 12.23 -33.99 -2.22
C GLU A 1186 12.98 -34.20 -3.54
N ARG A 1187 13.15 -33.14 -4.34
CA ARG A 1187 13.86 -33.20 -5.63
C ARG A 1187 14.80 -32.02 -5.81
N LEU A 1188 16.03 -32.29 -6.24
CA LEU A 1188 16.95 -31.26 -6.74
C LEU A 1188 16.51 -30.85 -8.14
N VAL A 1189 16.28 -29.56 -8.36
CA VAL A 1189 15.81 -29.03 -9.65
C VAL A 1189 16.99 -28.63 -10.52
N ASN A 1190 17.86 -27.73 -10.03
CA ASN A 1190 19.01 -27.22 -10.77
C ASN A 1190 20.13 -26.62 -9.92
N PHE A 1191 21.33 -26.56 -10.49
CA PHE A 1191 22.45 -25.75 -10.01
C PHE A 1191 22.84 -24.73 -11.07
N GLU A 1192 23.19 -23.52 -10.65
CA GLU A 1192 23.68 -22.47 -11.53
C GLU A 1192 24.80 -21.67 -10.85
N VAL A 1193 25.70 -21.08 -11.62
CA VAL A 1193 26.76 -20.21 -11.08
C VAL A 1193 26.51 -18.76 -11.48
N LEU A 1194 26.55 -17.86 -10.48
CA LEU A 1194 26.48 -16.43 -10.65
C LEU A 1194 27.85 -15.81 -10.43
N THR A 1195 28.31 -15.03 -11.41
CA THR A 1195 29.53 -14.24 -11.27
C THR A 1195 29.33 -13.05 -10.33
N GLU A 1196 30.42 -12.55 -9.72
CA GLU A 1196 30.43 -11.42 -8.78
C GLU A 1196 29.64 -10.18 -9.27
N ARG A 1197 29.68 -9.91 -10.58
CA ARG A 1197 28.94 -8.80 -11.22
C ARG A 1197 27.42 -8.95 -11.08
N TYR A 1198 26.90 -10.17 -11.11
CA TYR A 1198 25.47 -10.42 -10.95
C TYR A 1198 25.04 -10.45 -9.49
N ILE A 1199 25.93 -10.85 -8.58
CA ILE A 1199 25.71 -10.78 -7.13
C ILE A 1199 25.51 -9.31 -6.71
N THR A 1200 26.40 -8.41 -7.16
CA THR A 1200 26.29 -6.97 -6.90
C THR A 1200 25.00 -6.36 -7.46
N LEU A 1201 24.59 -6.74 -8.68
CA LEU A 1201 23.30 -6.34 -9.27
C LEU A 1201 22.07 -6.84 -8.48
N LEU A 1202 22.13 -8.04 -7.93
CA LEU A 1202 21.08 -8.61 -7.07
C LEU A 1202 21.02 -7.93 -5.70
N GLU A 1203 22.17 -7.45 -5.18
CA GLU A 1203 22.27 -6.72 -3.93
C GLU A 1203 21.90 -5.23 -4.06
N GLU A 1204 22.29 -4.55 -5.14
CA GLU A 1204 21.97 -3.13 -5.41
C GLU A 1204 20.46 -2.88 -5.55
N LYS A 1205 19.71 -3.86 -6.07
CA LYS A 1205 18.24 -3.78 -6.18
C LYS A 1205 17.49 -3.93 -4.84
N LYS A 1206 18.16 -3.97 -3.68
CA LYS A 1206 17.48 -4.06 -2.37
C LYS A 1206 18.22 -3.38 -1.20
N ALA A 1207 17.55 -2.44 -0.54
CA ALA A 1207 18.08 -1.64 0.57
C ALA A 1207 17.98 -2.25 1.99
N LYS A 1208 17.52 -3.49 2.22
CA LYS A 1208 17.22 -3.97 3.61
C LYS A 1208 17.63 -5.40 4.03
N LYS A 1209 18.18 -6.26 3.17
CA LYS A 1209 18.70 -7.59 3.62
C LYS A 1209 19.74 -8.13 2.63
N LYS A 1210 20.95 -8.44 3.10
CA LYS A 1210 21.96 -9.10 2.26
C LYS A 1210 21.59 -10.56 2.02
N LEU A 1211 21.77 -11.02 0.78
CA LEU A 1211 21.49 -12.40 0.36
C LEU A 1211 22.55 -13.37 0.90
N LEU A 1212 23.78 -12.89 1.04
CA LEU A 1212 24.91 -13.58 1.64
C LEU A 1212 25.21 -12.97 3.01
N ASN A 1213 25.51 -13.81 4.00
CA ASN A 1213 25.76 -13.36 5.37
C ASN A 1213 27.13 -12.65 5.49
N ASN A 1214 27.17 -11.41 5.99
CA ASN A 1214 28.38 -10.59 6.12
C ASN A 1214 29.43 -11.15 7.08
N ALA A 1215 29.05 -12.06 7.97
CA ALA A 1215 29.88 -12.57 9.06
C ALA A 1215 30.80 -13.75 8.64
N GLY A 1216 31.31 -13.72 7.40
CA GLY A 1216 32.33 -14.68 6.91
C GLY A 1216 31.84 -16.09 6.59
N GLY A 1217 30.54 -16.39 6.77
CA GLY A 1217 29.99 -17.73 6.54
C GLY A 1217 29.62 -18.06 5.09
N GLY A 1218 29.35 -17.07 4.22
CA GLY A 1218 29.01 -17.29 2.82
C GLY A 1218 27.73 -18.11 2.55
N VAL A 1219 26.96 -18.45 3.59
CA VAL A 1219 25.75 -19.27 3.51
C VAL A 1219 24.53 -18.39 3.23
N GLY A 1220 23.75 -18.78 2.22
CA GLY A 1220 22.48 -18.14 1.87
C GLY A 1220 21.27 -18.70 2.60
N VAL A 1221 20.19 -17.95 2.59
CA VAL A 1221 18.86 -18.39 3.04
C VAL A 1221 18.08 -18.90 1.83
N ALA A 1222 17.22 -19.90 2.01
CA ALA A 1222 16.31 -20.35 0.96
C ALA A 1222 15.17 -19.34 0.74
N PHE A 1223 14.79 -19.11 -0.51
CA PHE A 1223 13.71 -18.22 -0.93
C PHE A 1223 12.78 -18.94 -1.91
N VAL A 1224 11.50 -18.56 -1.92
CA VAL A 1224 10.53 -19.16 -2.85
C VAL A 1224 10.88 -18.84 -4.29
N CYS A 1225 10.92 -19.84 -5.16
CA CYS A 1225 11.24 -19.73 -6.58
C CYS A 1225 9.96 -19.64 -7.42
N ASN A 1226 9.35 -18.45 -7.47
CA ASN A 1226 8.17 -18.18 -8.29
C ASN A 1226 8.19 -16.75 -8.87
N GLU A 1227 7.32 -16.48 -9.84
CA GLU A 1227 7.22 -15.18 -10.53
C GLU A 1227 6.90 -14.00 -9.59
N LYS A 1228 6.29 -14.28 -8.42
CA LYS A 1228 6.02 -13.27 -7.38
C LYS A 1228 7.30 -12.82 -6.67
N ASN A 1229 8.37 -13.62 -6.72
CA ASN A 1229 9.65 -13.25 -6.14
C ASN A 1229 10.45 -12.35 -7.09
N LYS A 1230 10.86 -11.16 -6.60
CA LYS A 1230 11.64 -10.19 -7.40
C LYS A 1230 12.96 -10.78 -7.92
N TYR A 1231 13.59 -11.72 -7.20
CA TYR A 1231 14.82 -12.38 -7.66
C TYR A 1231 14.59 -13.30 -8.86
N TYR A 1232 13.41 -13.92 -8.96
CA TYR A 1232 13.03 -14.78 -10.08
C TYR A 1232 13.03 -14.01 -11.41
N LYS A 1233 12.40 -12.83 -11.45
CA LYS A 1233 12.39 -11.96 -12.64
C LYS A 1233 13.78 -11.46 -13.02
N VAL A 1234 14.63 -11.17 -12.02
CA VAL A 1234 16.00 -10.70 -12.25
C VAL A 1234 16.85 -11.81 -12.86
N LEU A 1235 16.74 -13.06 -12.38
CA LEU A 1235 17.42 -14.22 -12.95
C LEU A 1235 17.01 -14.46 -14.42
N GLN A 1236 15.71 -14.38 -14.73
CA GLN A 1236 15.23 -14.48 -16.12
C GLN A 1236 15.80 -13.38 -17.03
N THR A 1237 15.91 -12.15 -16.52
CA THR A 1237 16.52 -11.03 -17.28
C THR A 1237 18.02 -11.26 -17.53
N MET A 1238 18.68 -12.05 -16.67
CA MET A 1238 20.08 -12.44 -16.78
C MET A 1238 20.29 -13.70 -17.63
N GLY A 1239 19.24 -14.22 -18.28
CA GLY A 1239 19.30 -15.43 -19.12
C GLY A 1239 19.34 -16.74 -18.34
N ILE A 1240 19.14 -16.70 -17.01
CA ILE A 1240 19.03 -17.90 -16.17
C ILE A 1240 17.56 -18.22 -16.02
N ASP A 1241 17.14 -19.38 -16.53
CA ASP A 1241 15.77 -19.87 -16.37
C ASP A 1241 15.64 -20.71 -15.08
N PRO A 1242 14.97 -20.20 -14.03
CA PRO A 1242 14.77 -20.94 -12.79
C PRO A 1242 13.84 -22.16 -12.96
N ASN A 1243 13.12 -22.24 -14.09
CA ASN A 1243 12.25 -23.37 -14.40
C ASN A 1243 12.99 -24.50 -15.13
N ARG A 1244 14.24 -24.28 -15.55
CA ARG A 1244 15.03 -25.29 -16.23
C ARG A 1244 15.43 -26.40 -15.26
N ASP A 1245 14.84 -27.57 -15.42
CA ASP A 1245 15.24 -28.79 -14.70
C ASP A 1245 16.57 -29.31 -15.29
N ILE A 1246 17.44 -29.91 -14.45
CA ILE A 1246 18.77 -30.40 -14.89
C ILE A 1246 18.67 -31.40 -16.06
N LEU A 1247 17.59 -32.22 -16.13
CA LEU A 1247 17.31 -33.13 -17.24
C LEU A 1247 15.79 -33.43 -17.40
N PRO A 1248 15.28 -33.67 -18.63
CA PRO A 1248 13.85 -33.96 -18.88
C PRO A 1248 13.34 -35.34 -18.39
N ASN A 1249 14.22 -36.25 -17.93
CA ASN A 1249 13.90 -37.67 -17.72
C ASN A 1249 14.24 -38.22 -16.31
N HIS A 1250 14.51 -37.34 -15.33
CA HIS A 1250 14.61 -37.76 -13.93
C HIS A 1250 13.31 -37.37 -13.21
N GLU A 1251 12.36 -38.31 -13.20
CA GLU A 1251 11.16 -38.27 -12.35
C GLU A 1251 11.47 -38.68 -10.91
#